data_AF-A0A9Q9BEP8-F1
#
_entry.id   AF-A0A9Q9BEP8-F1
#
_cell.length_a   1.000
_cell.length_b   1.000
_cell.length_c   1.000
_cell.angle_alpha   90.00
_cell.angle_beta   90.00
_cell.angle_gamma   90.00
#
_symmetry.space_group_name_H-M   'P 1'
#
loop_
_entity.id
_entity.type
_entity.pdbx_description
1 polymer ?
#
loop_
_entity_poly.entity_id
_entity_poly.type
_entity_poly.pdbx_seq_one_letter_code
_entity_poly.pdbx_strand_id
1 'polypeptide(L)'
;MKQIKKKVLALIKVFIMTAICMLPLLFVSPLIAEETYEAQVLRREAEKGHAGAQYDLGFMYKEGRGVEQSYEQAVYWYNKAAEQGFAEAQNNLGFMHKEGLGVEQSYEQAVYWYGKAAEQKLAEAQFNLGNMYFDGLGLAKNAEKAAEWYLKAADQGLAKAANKLGWMHHKGVGVRQNDEKAVYWHRKAAEQGDAEGQFNLGWLYYEGIGVKKDYKKAVEWFAKAAEQGLAEAQYQLGKMSQEGQGRVQDYTLAAEYFSKAAKQGHKRAQAKLKELEDRINKNSKPLLIIDKDGTLTGVTDKSKLKGKLVLPAEVKKISNWVFSDCIGLTEIYLSANLTKIADNVFSGCTSLTKIDFSSCKHLTEIGVRAFSDCTSLAKADLSSCTRLTGIGMVAFNGCIGLTEVRFPSSLTEIGGWVFSGCKGLTKVDLSSCTHLKEIGEQVFEGCTGLTEVRLPASLTEIGELAFAHCSNLHTLTVNPANPVYVSKDNVIYAKNMKKLVCAAGGIRKVYIPDTVTEIGKRAFESCTGLVEISFPVNLTEIGERSFSGCTSLVRIDLSSCISVTKIEKRAFEDCIGLAEINFPVNLTEIGERSFSGCTGLVKINLSSCTSLKEIGEWAFSGCTSLANVDLFACTSLTEIGKWAFSGCKGLTKIDLSACTSLTEIGEWGFSGCTHLSEISLPASLTFIGPKAFKYISPSVKFNIPNKKVEKLLKGSTNAS
;
A
#
# COMPACT_ATOMS: atom_id res chain seq x y z
N MET A 1 -48.78 -21.10 32.09
CA MET A 1 -48.29 -20.56 30.79
C MET A 1 -47.04 -19.67 30.88
N LYS A 2 -46.95 -18.66 31.76
CA LYS A 2 -45.73 -17.80 31.89
C LYS A 2 -44.45 -18.56 32.28
N GLN A 3 -44.53 -19.60 33.11
CA GLN A 3 -43.37 -20.44 33.47
C GLN A 3 -42.92 -21.40 32.34
N ILE A 4 -43.83 -21.84 31.48
CA ILE A 4 -43.51 -22.72 30.34
C ILE A 4 -42.81 -21.90 29.24
N LYS A 5 -43.26 -20.67 28.97
CA LYS A 5 -42.55 -19.74 28.07
C LYS A 5 -41.13 -19.40 28.56
N LYS A 6 -40.90 -19.28 29.88
CA LYS A 6 -39.56 -19.04 30.45
C LYS A 6 -38.62 -20.25 30.29
N LYS A 7 -39.13 -21.48 30.43
CA LYS A 7 -38.33 -22.71 30.25
C LYS A 7 -38.05 -23.02 28.78
N VAL A 8 -38.99 -22.74 27.87
CA VAL A 8 -38.78 -22.88 26.42
C VAL A 8 -37.79 -21.82 25.89
N LEU A 9 -37.84 -20.58 26.39
CA LEU A 9 -36.88 -19.54 26.01
C LEU A 9 -35.46 -19.80 26.58
N ALA A 10 -35.36 -20.49 27.72
CA ALA A 10 -34.09 -20.95 28.28
C ALA A 10 -33.49 -22.12 27.47
N LEU A 11 -34.30 -23.09 27.03
CA LEU A 11 -33.83 -24.16 26.15
C LEU A 11 -33.44 -23.66 24.75
N ILE A 12 -34.18 -22.71 24.18
CA ILE A 12 -33.85 -22.11 22.87
C ILE A 12 -32.57 -21.27 22.96
N LYS A 13 -32.30 -20.60 24.09
CA LYS A 13 -31.01 -19.93 24.33
C LYS A 13 -29.84 -20.90 24.48
N VAL A 14 -30.04 -22.07 25.12
CA VAL A 14 -29.00 -23.11 25.23
C VAL A 14 -28.71 -23.80 23.89
N PHE A 15 -29.72 -23.95 23.02
CA PHE A 15 -29.56 -24.54 21.68
C PHE A 15 -28.98 -23.56 20.64
N ILE A 16 -29.26 -22.25 20.75
CA ILE A 16 -28.67 -21.23 19.87
C ILE A 16 -27.22 -20.89 20.28
N MET A 17 -26.86 -21.04 21.56
CA MET A 17 -25.48 -20.85 22.02
C MET A 17 -24.55 -22.03 21.67
N THR A 18 -25.10 -23.21 21.36
CA THR A 18 -24.34 -24.42 20.99
C THR A 18 -24.25 -24.66 19.48
N ALA A 19 -24.99 -23.91 18.66
CA ALA A 19 -25.02 -24.09 17.19
C ALA A 19 -24.33 -22.96 16.37
N ILE A 20 -23.75 -21.93 17.00
CA ILE A 20 -23.09 -20.80 16.31
C ILE A 20 -21.55 -20.77 16.52
N CYS A 21 -20.96 -21.77 17.16
CA CYS A 21 -19.50 -21.88 17.34
C CYS A 21 -18.84 -23.00 16.51
N MET A 22 -19.41 -23.35 15.35
CA MET A 22 -18.75 -24.18 14.34
C MET A 22 -17.90 -23.30 13.40
N LEU A 23 -16.63 -23.11 13.78
CA LEU A 23 -15.46 -22.63 13.01
C LEU A 23 -15.48 -21.20 12.43
N PRO A 24 -14.32 -20.48 12.33
CA PRO A 24 -12.94 -20.88 12.65
C PRO A 24 -12.25 -19.90 13.62
N LEU A 25 -11.58 -20.39 14.68
CA LEU A 25 -10.45 -19.69 15.32
C LEU A 25 -9.66 -20.71 16.13
N LEU A 26 -8.82 -21.39 15.36
CA LEU A 26 -7.60 -22.07 15.77
C LEU A 26 -6.74 -21.14 16.65
N PHE A 27 -6.27 -21.70 17.77
CA PHE A 27 -5.21 -21.19 18.68
C PHE A 27 -5.51 -19.81 19.29
N VAL A 28 -5.83 -19.67 20.58
CA VAL A 28 -4.90 -19.85 21.70
C VAL A 28 -5.68 -20.20 22.97
N SER A 29 -5.54 -21.44 23.46
CA SER A 29 -5.72 -21.79 24.88
C SER A 29 -4.34 -21.92 25.54
N PRO A 30 -4.19 -21.71 26.86
CA PRO A 30 -2.94 -22.04 27.55
C PRO A 30 -2.70 -23.55 27.38
N LEU A 31 -1.62 -23.90 26.70
CA LEU A 31 -1.23 -25.27 26.36
C LEU A 31 -0.91 -26.04 27.64
N ILE A 32 -1.79 -26.93 28.09
CA ILE A 32 -1.34 -28.13 28.81
C ILE A 32 -0.70 -28.96 27.71
N ALA A 33 0.63 -29.16 27.75
CA ALA A 33 1.34 -29.93 26.74
C ALA A 33 0.87 -31.39 26.81
N GLU A 34 -0.06 -31.79 25.93
CA GLU A 34 -0.40 -33.21 25.78
C GLU A 34 0.84 -33.96 25.26
N GLU A 35 1.22 -35.03 25.97
CA GLU A 35 2.33 -35.91 25.61
C GLU A 35 2.13 -36.45 24.20
N THR A 36 3.13 -36.27 23.34
CA THR A 36 3.06 -36.67 21.93
C THR A 36 2.94 -38.18 21.76
N TYR A 37 2.31 -38.62 20.67
CA TYR A 37 2.21 -40.05 20.33
C TYR A 37 3.58 -40.73 20.27
N GLU A 38 4.61 -40.03 19.77
CA GLU A 38 5.99 -40.51 19.75
C GLU A 38 6.52 -40.78 21.16
N ALA A 39 6.34 -39.84 22.10
CA ALA A 39 6.69 -40.01 23.51
C ALA A 39 5.96 -41.20 24.15
N GLN A 40 4.67 -41.38 23.83
CA GLN A 40 3.87 -42.50 24.36
C GLN A 40 4.37 -43.86 23.86
N VAL A 41 4.75 -43.97 22.58
CA VAL A 41 5.31 -45.19 22.01
C VAL A 41 6.68 -45.48 22.63
N LEU A 42 7.53 -44.46 22.72
CA LEU A 42 8.87 -44.57 23.28
C LEU A 42 8.84 -44.97 24.76
N ARG A 43 7.88 -44.43 25.53
CA ARG A 43 7.63 -44.81 26.93
C ARG A 43 7.34 -46.30 27.07
N ARG A 44 6.47 -46.86 26.23
CA ARG A 44 6.15 -48.31 26.29
C ARG A 44 7.38 -49.16 26.04
N GLU A 45 8.26 -48.76 25.12
CA GLU A 45 9.51 -49.49 24.84
C GLU A 45 10.56 -49.28 25.95
N ALA A 46 10.64 -48.09 26.53
CA ALA A 46 11.50 -47.80 27.67
C ALA A 46 11.10 -48.60 28.91
N GLU A 47 9.79 -48.74 29.16
CA GLU A 47 9.21 -49.54 30.25
C GLU A 47 9.47 -51.05 30.07
N LYS A 48 9.63 -51.53 28.83
CA LYS A 48 10.07 -52.90 28.54
C LYS A 48 11.56 -53.14 28.77
N GLY A 49 12.33 -52.11 29.12
CA GLY A 49 13.74 -52.22 29.43
C GLY A 49 14.70 -51.90 28.29
N HIS A 50 14.21 -51.48 27.11
CA HIS A 50 15.09 -51.19 25.97
C HIS A 50 15.97 -49.96 26.23
N ALA A 51 17.29 -50.15 26.39
CA ALA A 51 18.23 -49.09 26.77
C ALA A 51 18.23 -47.88 25.83
N GLY A 52 18.12 -48.08 24.51
CA GLY A 52 18.00 -46.99 23.53
C GLY A 52 16.73 -46.15 23.73
N ALA A 53 15.58 -46.81 23.93
CA ALA A 53 14.31 -46.12 24.20
C ALA A 53 14.33 -45.35 25.54
N GLN A 54 14.99 -45.91 26.55
CA GLN A 54 15.21 -45.22 27.83
C GLN A 54 16.10 -43.98 27.65
N TYR A 55 17.18 -44.08 26.87
CA TYR A 55 18.02 -42.94 26.54
C TYR A 55 17.23 -41.85 25.79
N ASP A 56 16.52 -42.22 24.73
CA ASP A 56 15.76 -41.28 23.91
C ASP A 56 14.67 -40.58 24.73
N LEU A 57 13.99 -41.31 25.62
CA LEU A 57 12.97 -40.75 26.50
C LEU A 57 13.59 -39.81 27.53
N GLY A 58 14.75 -40.16 28.08
CA GLY A 58 15.52 -39.27 28.94
C GLY A 58 15.93 -37.97 28.22
N PHE A 59 16.29 -38.06 26.95
CA PHE A 59 16.58 -36.89 26.10
C PHE A 59 15.35 -36.03 25.85
N MET A 60 14.20 -36.64 25.55
CA MET A 60 12.94 -35.93 25.40
C MET A 60 12.56 -35.15 26.66
N TYR A 61 12.71 -35.77 27.85
CA TYR A 61 12.46 -35.11 29.13
C TYR A 61 13.46 -33.98 29.43
N LYS A 62 14.73 -34.14 29.07
CA LYS A 62 15.75 -33.10 29.23
C LYS A 62 15.45 -31.87 28.37
N GLU A 63 15.03 -32.06 27.13
CA GLU A 63 14.79 -30.98 26.16
C GLU A 63 13.34 -30.46 26.16
N GLY A 64 12.42 -31.11 26.89
CA GLY A 64 10.99 -30.80 26.84
C GLY A 64 10.36 -31.06 25.47
N ARG A 65 10.91 -32.01 24.69
CA ARG A 65 10.44 -32.32 23.34
C ARG A 65 9.36 -33.39 23.42
N GLY A 66 8.11 -33.01 23.23
CA GLY A 66 6.98 -33.95 23.18
C GLY A 66 6.52 -34.50 24.54
N VAL A 67 7.17 -34.07 25.62
CA VAL A 67 6.82 -34.27 27.05
C VAL A 67 7.08 -32.96 27.79
N GLU A 68 6.46 -32.76 28.95
CA GLU A 68 6.84 -31.67 29.86
C GLU A 68 8.29 -31.85 30.32
N GLN A 69 9.10 -30.77 30.27
CA GLN A 69 10.50 -30.83 30.64
C GLN A 69 10.65 -31.23 32.12
N SER A 70 11.41 -32.29 32.40
CA SER A 70 11.75 -32.70 33.76
C SER A 70 13.14 -33.33 33.77
N TYR A 71 14.06 -32.69 34.48
CA TYR A 71 15.41 -33.21 34.63
C TYR A 71 15.44 -34.44 35.54
N GLU A 72 14.53 -34.55 36.50
CA GLU A 72 14.39 -35.72 37.38
C GLU A 72 13.98 -36.96 36.56
N GLN A 73 13.03 -36.80 35.64
CA GLN A 73 12.64 -37.87 34.72
C GLN A 73 13.76 -38.19 33.74
N ALA A 74 14.49 -37.19 33.24
CA ALA A 74 15.66 -37.41 32.40
C ALA A 74 16.73 -38.23 33.12
N VAL A 75 17.08 -37.87 34.36
CA VAL A 75 18.02 -38.63 35.20
C VAL A 75 17.54 -40.05 35.43
N TYR A 76 16.26 -40.24 35.76
CA TYR A 76 15.68 -41.57 35.99
C TYR A 76 15.89 -42.49 34.78
N TRP A 77 15.52 -42.02 33.58
CA TRP A 77 15.63 -42.83 32.37
C TRP A 77 17.07 -42.99 31.88
N TYR A 78 17.90 -41.94 31.98
CA TYR A 78 19.33 -42.05 31.70
C TYR A 78 20.01 -43.04 32.63
N ASN A 79 19.68 -43.07 33.92
CA ASN A 79 20.25 -44.03 34.86
C ASN A 79 19.90 -45.47 34.47
N LYS A 80 18.64 -45.75 34.13
CA LYS A 80 18.22 -47.08 33.64
C LYS A 80 18.98 -47.54 32.39
N ALA A 81 19.23 -46.64 31.45
CA ALA A 81 20.03 -46.96 30.25
C ALA A 81 21.53 -47.07 30.57
N ALA A 82 22.05 -46.22 31.45
CA ALA A 82 23.47 -46.18 31.84
C ALA A 82 23.90 -47.43 32.63
N GLU A 83 23.03 -47.93 33.52
CA GLU A 83 23.21 -49.19 34.25
C GLU A 83 23.30 -50.40 33.31
N GLN A 84 22.69 -50.33 32.13
CA GLN A 84 22.78 -51.34 31.08
C GLN A 84 24.01 -51.20 30.19
N GLY A 85 24.88 -50.22 30.46
CA GLY A 85 26.11 -50.00 29.70
C GLY A 85 25.97 -49.03 28.52
N PHE A 86 24.82 -48.38 28.31
CA PHE A 86 24.62 -47.49 27.17
C PHE A 86 25.48 -46.22 27.29
N ALA A 87 26.49 -46.08 26.42
CA ALA A 87 27.56 -45.09 26.58
C ALA A 87 27.06 -43.63 26.53
N GLU A 88 26.11 -43.31 25.66
CA GLU A 88 25.53 -41.98 25.53
C GLU A 88 24.68 -41.60 26.76
N ALA A 89 23.99 -42.58 27.36
CA ALA A 89 23.26 -42.38 28.61
C ALA A 89 24.22 -42.17 29.78
N GLN A 90 25.32 -42.92 29.85
CA GLN A 90 26.38 -42.71 30.84
C GLN A 90 26.98 -41.30 30.72
N ASN A 91 27.30 -40.84 29.50
CA ASN A 91 27.79 -39.48 29.29
C ASN A 91 26.76 -38.43 29.71
N ASN A 92 25.50 -38.58 29.31
CA ASN A 92 24.45 -37.61 29.67
C ASN A 92 24.19 -37.61 31.18
N LEU A 93 24.17 -38.76 31.84
CA LEU A 93 24.04 -38.86 33.29
C LEU A 93 25.23 -38.20 34.01
N GLY A 94 26.44 -38.38 33.48
CA GLY A 94 27.63 -37.66 33.96
C GLY A 94 27.46 -36.14 33.87
N PHE A 95 26.87 -35.65 32.79
CA PHE A 95 26.51 -34.23 32.64
C PHE A 95 25.44 -33.79 33.65
N MET A 96 24.39 -34.57 33.86
CA MET A 96 23.35 -34.26 34.85
C MET A 96 23.95 -34.12 36.26
N HIS A 97 24.86 -35.01 36.65
CA HIS A 97 25.56 -34.93 37.93
C HIS A 97 26.54 -33.76 38.02
N LYS A 98 27.24 -33.42 36.93
CA LYS A 98 28.17 -32.28 36.89
C LYS A 98 27.43 -30.95 37.10
N GLU A 99 26.28 -30.79 36.47
CA GLU A 99 25.50 -29.55 36.53
C GLU A 99 24.45 -29.54 37.67
N GLY A 100 24.20 -30.68 38.32
CA GLY A 100 23.17 -30.80 39.36
C GLY A 100 21.73 -30.70 38.82
N LEU A 101 21.50 -31.16 37.59
CA LEU A 101 20.20 -31.09 36.93
C LEU A 101 19.37 -32.33 37.27
N GLY A 102 18.26 -32.16 38.00
CA GLY A 102 17.37 -33.28 38.37
C GLY A 102 17.98 -34.30 39.34
N VAL A 103 19.19 -34.05 39.82
CA VAL A 103 19.94 -34.84 40.80
C VAL A 103 20.88 -33.92 41.56
N GLU A 104 21.25 -34.30 42.79
CA GLU A 104 22.26 -33.57 43.55
C GLU A 104 23.59 -33.50 42.77
N GLN A 105 24.20 -32.31 42.74
CA GLN A 105 25.46 -32.10 42.05
C GLN A 105 26.56 -32.93 42.70
N SER A 106 27.24 -33.75 41.90
CA SER A 106 28.40 -34.51 42.34
C SER A 106 29.38 -34.66 41.18
N TYR A 107 30.56 -34.07 41.35
CA TYR A 107 31.63 -34.20 40.35
C TYR A 107 32.24 -35.60 40.36
N GLU A 108 32.22 -36.29 41.49
CA GLU A 108 32.67 -37.67 41.61
C GLU A 108 31.79 -38.62 40.80
N GLN A 109 30.46 -38.46 40.89
CA GLN A 109 29.51 -39.22 40.06
C GLN A 109 29.64 -38.85 38.58
N ALA A 110 29.84 -37.57 38.27
CA ALA A 110 30.09 -37.14 36.89
C ALA A 110 31.34 -37.83 36.31
N VAL A 111 32.45 -37.82 37.05
CA VAL A 111 33.70 -38.49 36.68
C VAL A 111 33.50 -39.99 36.50
N TYR A 112 32.77 -40.64 37.42
CA TYR A 112 32.48 -42.06 37.33
C TYR A 112 31.78 -42.41 36.01
N TRP A 113 30.69 -41.71 35.70
CA TRP A 113 29.89 -42.00 34.51
C TRP A 113 30.58 -41.58 33.21
N TYR A 114 31.26 -40.42 33.18
CA TYR A 114 32.11 -40.05 32.04
C TYR A 114 33.23 -41.06 31.82
N GLY A 115 33.85 -41.58 32.90
CA GLY A 115 34.88 -42.62 32.84
C GLY A 115 34.37 -43.89 32.15
N LYS A 116 33.21 -44.39 32.57
CA LYS A 116 32.57 -45.56 31.95
C LYS A 116 32.31 -45.35 30.46
N ALA A 117 31.75 -44.21 30.06
CA ALA A 117 31.51 -43.91 28.65
C ALA A 117 32.82 -43.70 27.86
N ALA A 118 33.83 -43.08 28.46
CA ALA A 118 35.13 -42.82 27.85
C ALA A 118 35.95 -44.11 27.60
N GLU A 119 35.84 -45.09 28.50
CA GLU A 119 36.39 -46.45 28.34
C GLU A 119 35.76 -47.19 27.14
N GLN A 120 34.48 -46.91 26.87
CA GLN A 120 33.77 -47.37 25.66
C GLN A 120 34.13 -46.56 24.40
N LYS A 121 35.13 -45.69 24.50
CA LYS A 121 35.66 -44.84 23.43
C LYS A 121 34.70 -43.76 22.92
N LEU A 122 33.64 -43.43 23.65
CA LEU A 122 32.77 -42.31 23.27
C LEU A 122 33.53 -40.98 23.33
N ALA A 123 33.72 -40.32 22.18
CA ALA A 123 34.58 -39.14 22.06
C ALA A 123 34.11 -37.96 22.95
N GLU A 124 32.80 -37.70 23.04
CA GLU A 124 32.25 -36.66 23.93
C GLU A 124 32.53 -36.95 25.41
N ALA A 125 32.45 -38.22 25.83
CA ALA A 125 32.78 -38.60 27.20
C ALA A 125 34.28 -38.46 27.50
N GLN A 126 35.13 -38.81 26.54
CA GLN A 126 36.58 -38.59 26.66
C GLN A 126 36.90 -37.09 26.77
N PHE A 127 36.24 -36.24 25.99
CA PHE A 127 36.39 -34.79 26.10
C PHE A 127 35.88 -34.26 27.45
N ASN A 128 34.71 -34.70 27.90
CA ASN A 128 34.15 -34.30 29.19
C ASN A 128 35.05 -34.73 30.36
N LEU A 129 35.56 -35.96 30.34
CA LEU A 129 36.53 -36.44 31.32
C LEU A 129 37.83 -35.63 31.27
N GLY A 130 38.29 -35.26 30.07
CA GLY A 130 39.40 -34.33 29.88
C GLY A 130 39.15 -32.98 30.57
N ASN A 131 37.94 -32.40 30.44
CA ASN A 131 37.57 -31.17 31.15
C ASN A 131 37.58 -31.37 32.68
N MET A 132 37.10 -32.51 33.18
CA MET A 132 37.14 -32.82 34.63
C MET A 132 38.57 -32.83 35.15
N TYR A 133 39.51 -33.45 34.43
CA TYR A 133 40.95 -33.42 34.78
C TYR A 133 41.55 -32.03 34.65
N PHE A 134 41.18 -31.26 33.62
CA PHE A 134 41.73 -29.93 33.37
C PHE A 134 41.33 -28.92 34.47
N ASP A 135 40.08 -28.96 34.89
CA ASP A 135 39.53 -28.06 35.91
C ASP A 135 39.73 -28.60 37.34
N GLY A 136 39.98 -29.90 37.50
CA GLY A 136 40.11 -30.55 38.82
C GLY A 136 38.77 -30.76 39.51
N LEU A 137 37.74 -31.12 38.76
CA LEU A 137 36.39 -31.35 39.28
C LEU A 137 36.23 -32.86 39.58
N GLY A 138 35.97 -33.21 40.84
CA GLY A 138 35.83 -34.62 41.29
C GLY A 138 37.11 -35.46 41.20
N LEU A 139 38.20 -34.85 40.77
CA LEU A 139 39.52 -35.42 40.53
C LEU A 139 40.59 -34.37 40.85
N ALA A 140 41.81 -34.81 41.14
CA ALA A 140 42.95 -33.90 41.19
C ALA A 140 43.21 -33.30 39.80
N LYS A 141 43.34 -31.97 39.73
CA LYS A 141 43.68 -31.23 38.52
C LYS A 141 44.96 -31.79 37.89
N ASN A 142 44.89 -32.21 36.64
CA ASN A 142 46.00 -32.78 35.90
C ASN A 142 45.89 -32.46 34.39
N ALA A 143 46.68 -31.50 33.94
CA ALA A 143 46.65 -31.05 32.55
C ALA A 143 47.21 -32.08 31.56
N GLU A 144 48.15 -32.94 31.97
CA GLU A 144 48.73 -33.98 31.11
C GLU A 144 47.69 -35.06 30.82
N LYS A 145 47.00 -35.55 31.86
CA LYS A 145 45.88 -36.49 31.68
C LYS A 145 44.73 -35.88 30.88
N ALA A 146 44.43 -34.60 31.09
CA ALA A 146 43.45 -33.89 30.27
C ALA A 146 43.85 -33.90 28.79
N ALA A 147 45.12 -33.60 28.48
CA ALA A 147 45.64 -33.63 27.11
C ALA A 147 45.57 -35.03 26.49
N GLU A 148 45.88 -36.08 27.24
CA GLU A 148 45.75 -37.47 26.77
C GLU A 148 44.29 -37.81 26.39
N TRP A 149 43.31 -37.40 27.22
CA TRP A 149 41.90 -37.63 26.93
C TRP A 149 41.39 -36.78 25.77
N TYR A 150 41.81 -35.51 25.67
CA TYR A 150 41.49 -34.68 24.51
C TYR A 150 42.11 -35.24 23.23
N LEU A 151 43.30 -35.83 23.27
CA LEU A 151 43.93 -36.47 22.12
C LEU A 151 43.11 -37.65 21.62
N LYS A 152 42.68 -38.54 22.54
CA LYS A 152 41.80 -39.66 22.17
C LYS A 152 40.50 -39.18 21.53
N ALA A 153 39.89 -38.10 22.03
CA ALA A 153 38.68 -37.54 21.46
C ALA A 153 38.93 -36.83 20.11
N ALA A 154 40.03 -36.09 19.98
CA ALA A 154 40.41 -35.38 18.77
C ALA A 154 40.81 -36.32 17.62
N ASP A 155 41.48 -37.43 17.93
CA ASP A 155 41.82 -38.49 16.96
C ASP A 155 40.56 -39.16 16.38
N GLN A 156 39.46 -39.16 17.14
CA GLN A 156 38.13 -39.58 16.68
C GLN A 156 37.37 -38.48 15.91
N GLY A 157 38.00 -37.33 15.69
CA GLY A 157 37.42 -36.22 14.94
C GLY A 157 36.53 -35.29 15.75
N LEU A 158 36.63 -35.25 17.09
CA LEU A 158 35.88 -34.27 17.88
C LEU A 158 36.54 -32.89 17.84
N ALA A 159 35.92 -31.95 17.11
CA ALA A 159 36.47 -30.62 16.86
C ALA A 159 36.77 -29.82 18.14
N LYS A 160 35.89 -29.88 19.16
CA LYS A 160 36.09 -29.19 20.44
C LYS A 160 37.34 -29.67 21.16
N ALA A 161 37.62 -30.97 21.12
CA ALA A 161 38.82 -31.56 21.71
C ALA A 161 40.08 -31.14 20.94
N ALA A 162 40.02 -31.15 19.60
CA ALA A 162 41.11 -30.64 18.75
C ALA A 162 41.39 -29.15 19.04
N ASN A 163 40.36 -28.32 19.23
CA ASN A 163 40.53 -26.92 19.59
C ASN A 163 41.21 -26.74 20.96
N LYS A 164 40.80 -27.51 21.98
CA LYS A 164 41.47 -27.50 23.31
C LYS A 164 42.92 -27.95 23.23
N LEU A 165 43.22 -28.99 22.45
CA LEU A 165 44.60 -29.43 22.21
C LEU A 165 45.44 -28.38 21.49
N GLY A 166 44.87 -27.69 20.51
CA GLY A 166 45.52 -26.57 19.85
C GLY A 166 45.96 -25.51 20.85
N TRP A 167 45.04 -25.12 21.76
CA TRP A 167 45.33 -24.16 22.81
C TRP A 167 46.38 -24.67 23.81
N MET A 168 46.31 -25.94 24.21
CA MET A 168 47.28 -26.57 25.10
C MET A 168 48.69 -26.58 24.51
N HIS A 169 48.83 -26.90 23.22
CA HIS A 169 50.10 -26.85 22.52
C HIS A 169 50.62 -25.43 22.35
N HIS A 170 49.76 -24.45 22.10
CA HIS A 170 50.16 -23.04 22.01
C HIS A 170 50.64 -22.49 23.37
N LYS A 171 49.98 -22.88 24.47
CA LYS A 171 50.32 -22.41 25.83
C LYS A 171 51.33 -23.28 26.57
N GLY A 172 51.63 -24.49 26.08
CA GLY A 172 52.49 -25.45 26.77
C GLY A 172 51.87 -26.03 28.05
N VAL A 173 50.55 -26.17 28.10
CA VAL A 173 49.82 -26.64 29.29
C VAL A 173 49.49 -28.12 29.14
N GLY A 174 50.06 -28.97 30.01
CA GLY A 174 49.87 -30.43 29.95
C GLY A 174 50.59 -31.14 28.80
N VAL A 175 51.19 -30.36 27.89
CA VAL A 175 52.02 -30.83 26.78
C VAL A 175 53.14 -29.84 26.57
N ARG A 176 54.25 -30.28 25.95
CA ARG A 176 55.32 -29.36 25.53
C ARG A 176 54.76 -28.34 24.53
N GLN A 177 55.07 -27.06 24.76
CA GLN A 177 54.69 -25.97 23.87
C GLN A 177 55.20 -26.22 22.46
N ASN A 178 54.31 -26.11 21.47
CA ASN A 178 54.61 -26.29 20.05
C ASN A 178 53.54 -25.60 19.20
N ASP A 179 53.87 -24.44 18.64
CA ASP A 179 52.92 -23.65 17.85
C ASP A 179 52.57 -24.29 16.49
N GLU A 180 53.44 -25.11 15.89
CA GLU A 180 53.12 -25.85 14.66
C GLU A 180 52.04 -26.92 14.92
N LYS A 181 52.14 -27.62 16.07
CA LYS A 181 51.09 -28.54 16.53
C LYS A 181 49.81 -27.78 16.92
N ALA A 182 49.93 -26.58 17.48
CA ALA A 182 48.77 -25.74 17.75
C ALA A 182 48.01 -25.40 16.46
N VAL A 183 48.73 -24.98 15.41
CA VAL A 183 48.17 -24.73 14.08
C VAL A 183 47.51 -26.00 13.52
N TYR A 184 48.19 -27.15 13.62
CA TYR A 184 47.65 -28.43 13.13
C TYR A 184 46.29 -28.75 13.77
N TRP A 185 46.19 -28.67 15.09
CA TRP A 185 44.97 -29.02 15.81
C TRP A 185 43.87 -27.98 15.65
N HIS A 186 44.19 -26.68 15.69
CA HIS A 186 43.19 -25.64 15.39
C HIS A 186 42.69 -25.73 13.95
N ARG A 187 43.54 -26.12 12.98
CA ARG A 187 43.12 -26.39 11.61
C ARG A 187 42.15 -27.55 11.51
N LYS A 188 42.44 -28.67 12.17
CA LYS A 188 41.52 -29.81 12.24
C LYS A 188 40.15 -29.41 12.79
N ALA A 189 40.13 -28.64 13.89
CA ALA A 189 38.87 -28.11 14.45
C ALA A 189 38.16 -27.15 13.48
N ALA A 190 38.91 -26.20 12.89
CA ALA A 190 38.35 -25.17 12.01
C ALA A 190 37.74 -25.73 10.72
N GLU A 191 38.38 -26.74 10.12
CA GLU A 191 37.92 -27.43 8.91
C GLU A 191 36.66 -28.26 9.16
N GLN A 192 36.43 -28.70 10.40
CA GLN A 192 35.20 -29.37 10.84
C GLN A 192 34.08 -28.39 11.23
N GLY A 193 34.31 -27.09 11.09
CA GLY A 193 33.29 -26.07 11.35
C GLY A 193 33.29 -25.50 12.77
N ASP A 194 34.20 -25.89 13.66
CA ASP A 194 34.23 -25.35 15.02
C ASP A 194 34.55 -23.84 15.02
N ALA A 195 33.60 -23.02 15.48
CA ALA A 195 33.71 -21.57 15.41
C ALA A 195 34.89 -21.02 16.24
N GLU A 196 35.17 -21.60 17.42
CA GLU A 196 36.32 -21.22 18.23
C GLU A 196 37.65 -21.65 17.57
N GLY A 197 37.71 -22.84 16.97
CA GLY A 197 38.84 -23.32 16.20
C GLY A 197 39.13 -22.45 14.97
N GLN A 198 38.09 -22.05 14.23
CA GLN A 198 38.20 -21.09 13.12
C GLN A 198 38.73 -19.74 13.61
N PHE A 199 38.22 -19.22 14.72
CA PHE A 199 38.73 -18.00 15.32
C PHE A 199 40.21 -18.13 15.74
N ASN A 200 40.56 -19.18 16.46
CA ASN A 200 41.92 -19.41 16.94
C ASN A 200 42.90 -19.59 15.77
N LEU A 201 42.52 -20.32 14.71
CA LEU A 201 43.35 -20.42 13.50
C LEU A 201 43.50 -19.08 12.79
N GLY A 202 42.42 -18.29 12.71
CA GLY A 202 42.45 -16.92 12.21
C GLY A 202 43.43 -16.06 13.00
N TRP A 203 43.44 -16.20 14.34
CA TRP A 203 44.37 -15.51 15.23
C TRP A 203 45.84 -15.91 15.00
N LEU A 204 46.10 -17.21 14.81
CA LEU A 204 47.45 -17.70 14.52
C LEU A 204 47.99 -17.15 13.18
N TYR A 205 47.14 -17.03 12.16
CA TYR A 205 47.49 -16.35 10.90
C TYR A 205 47.63 -14.83 11.07
N TYR A 206 46.79 -14.22 11.91
CA TYR A 206 46.82 -12.79 12.20
C TYR A 206 48.12 -12.38 12.88
N GLU A 207 48.63 -13.17 13.83
CA GLU A 207 49.87 -12.89 14.56
C GLU A 207 51.12 -13.52 13.90
N GLY A 208 50.96 -14.57 13.09
CA GLY A 208 52.06 -15.34 12.52
C GLY A 208 52.70 -16.33 13.49
N ILE A 209 51.88 -16.98 14.32
CA ILE A 209 52.31 -17.94 15.35
C ILE A 209 52.23 -19.35 14.78
N GLY A 210 53.36 -20.06 14.66
CA GLY A 210 53.45 -21.40 14.06
C GLY A 210 53.18 -21.46 12.55
N VAL A 211 52.79 -20.33 11.93
CA VAL A 211 52.57 -20.14 10.50
C VAL A 211 53.07 -18.76 10.08
N LYS A 212 53.36 -18.59 8.78
CA LYS A 212 53.64 -17.27 8.22
C LYS A 212 52.43 -16.35 8.40
N LYS A 213 52.65 -15.14 8.93
CA LYS A 213 51.65 -14.08 9.09
C LYS A 213 50.93 -13.80 7.76
N ASP A 214 49.61 -13.89 7.75
CA ASP A 214 48.78 -13.73 6.56
C ASP A 214 47.40 -13.17 6.93
N TYR A 215 47.24 -11.85 6.75
CA TYR A 215 45.98 -11.18 7.08
C TYR A 215 44.81 -11.61 6.19
N LYS A 216 45.04 -12.07 4.95
CA LYS A 216 43.95 -12.52 4.08
C LYS A 216 43.37 -13.81 4.61
N LYS A 217 44.23 -14.78 4.96
CA LYS A 217 43.81 -16.03 5.61
C LYS A 217 43.16 -15.78 6.96
N ALA A 218 43.68 -14.82 7.74
CA ALA A 218 43.05 -14.43 9.00
C ALA A 218 41.61 -13.92 8.77
N VAL A 219 41.39 -13.03 7.79
CA VAL A 219 40.04 -12.55 7.42
C VAL A 219 39.14 -13.72 6.99
N GLU A 220 39.63 -14.65 6.17
CA GLU A 220 38.84 -15.82 5.74
C GLU A 220 38.36 -16.66 6.92
N TRP A 221 39.25 -16.98 7.87
CA TRP A 221 38.90 -17.79 9.03
C TRP A 221 38.03 -17.04 10.04
N PHE A 222 38.32 -15.76 10.30
CA PHE A 222 37.46 -14.93 11.14
C PHE A 222 36.07 -14.76 10.53
N ALA A 223 35.94 -14.63 9.20
CA ALA A 223 34.65 -14.54 8.51
C ALA A 223 33.78 -15.77 8.77
N LYS A 224 34.34 -16.98 8.61
CA LYS A 224 33.62 -18.22 8.92
C LYS A 224 33.15 -18.30 10.38
N ALA A 225 34.01 -17.90 11.33
CA ALA A 225 33.63 -17.87 12.75
C ALA A 225 32.56 -16.80 13.05
N ALA A 226 32.65 -15.65 12.39
CA ALA A 226 31.72 -14.53 12.56
C ALA A 226 30.32 -14.81 11.97
N GLU A 227 30.25 -15.56 10.85
CA GLU A 227 29.02 -16.06 10.24
C GLU A 227 28.27 -17.02 11.17
N GLN A 228 29.01 -17.83 11.94
CA GLN A 228 28.46 -18.68 13.00
C GLN A 228 28.09 -17.92 14.28
N GLY A 229 28.19 -16.59 14.27
CA GLY A 229 27.76 -15.73 15.36
C GLY A 229 28.83 -15.41 16.41
N LEU A 230 30.09 -15.87 16.27
CA LEU A 230 31.10 -15.64 17.31
C LEU A 230 31.42 -14.13 17.44
N ALA A 231 31.03 -13.54 18.57
CA ALA A 231 31.17 -12.10 18.81
C ALA A 231 32.62 -11.60 18.74
N GLU A 232 33.59 -12.39 19.21
CA GLU A 232 35.01 -12.03 19.15
C GLU A 232 35.51 -11.99 17.69
N ALA A 233 35.09 -12.94 16.84
CA ALA A 233 35.44 -12.95 15.42
C ALA A 233 34.84 -11.74 14.68
N GLN A 234 33.58 -11.40 14.97
CA GLN A 234 32.93 -10.20 14.46
C GLN A 234 33.69 -8.94 14.88
N TYR A 235 34.07 -8.83 16.16
CA TYR A 235 34.88 -7.72 16.65
C TYR A 235 36.22 -7.60 15.92
N GLN A 236 36.95 -8.72 15.74
CA GLN A 236 38.24 -8.71 15.04
C GLN A 236 38.09 -8.34 13.56
N LEU A 237 37.06 -8.82 12.86
CA LEU A 237 36.77 -8.37 11.49
C LEU A 237 36.44 -6.87 11.42
N GLY A 238 35.72 -6.36 12.42
CA GLY A 238 35.45 -4.92 12.53
C GLY A 238 36.75 -4.11 12.62
N LYS A 239 37.68 -4.56 13.48
CA LYS A 239 39.00 -3.95 13.63
C LYS A 239 39.82 -4.05 12.34
N MET A 240 39.89 -5.23 11.72
CA MET A 240 40.64 -5.44 10.47
C MET A 240 40.07 -4.60 9.31
N SER A 241 38.75 -4.44 9.23
CA SER A 241 38.09 -3.55 8.24
C SER A 241 38.38 -2.08 8.52
N GLN A 242 38.39 -1.68 9.80
CA GLN A 242 38.77 -0.33 10.21
C GLN A 242 40.23 0.01 9.89
N GLU A 243 41.14 -0.96 10.03
CA GLU A 243 42.59 -0.78 9.84
C GLU A 243 43.06 -1.11 8.42
N GLY A 244 42.20 -1.67 7.56
CA GLY A 244 42.57 -2.10 6.20
C GLY A 244 43.54 -3.28 6.19
N GLN A 245 43.46 -4.18 7.18
CA GLN A 245 44.34 -5.35 7.28
C GLN A 245 43.73 -6.55 6.55
N GLY A 246 44.43 -7.07 5.53
CA GLY A 246 43.97 -8.21 4.73
C GLY A 246 42.80 -7.91 3.79
N ARG A 247 42.28 -6.68 3.82
CA ARG A 247 41.18 -6.16 2.98
C ARG A 247 41.26 -4.63 2.86
N VAL A 248 40.46 -4.05 1.96
CA VAL A 248 40.35 -2.59 1.83
C VAL A 248 39.75 -1.99 3.10
N GLN A 249 40.26 -0.82 3.53
CA GLN A 249 39.74 -0.10 4.69
C GLN A 249 38.29 0.33 4.43
N ASP A 250 37.39 -0.02 5.35
CA ASP A 250 35.97 0.26 5.25
C ASP A 250 35.37 0.48 6.65
N TYR A 251 35.05 1.74 6.96
CA TYR A 251 34.49 2.15 8.24
C TYR A 251 33.01 1.74 8.40
N THR A 252 32.25 1.62 7.31
CA THR A 252 30.85 1.21 7.36
C THR A 252 30.78 -0.28 7.68
N LEU A 253 31.58 -1.09 6.98
CA LEU A 253 31.67 -2.52 7.26
C LEU A 253 32.24 -2.78 8.67
N ALA A 254 33.18 -1.95 9.13
CA ALA A 254 33.66 -2.00 10.51
C ALA A 254 32.52 -1.76 11.51
N ALA A 255 31.70 -0.74 11.30
CA ALA A 255 30.55 -0.43 12.15
C ALA A 255 29.51 -1.56 12.16
N GLU A 256 29.24 -2.19 11.02
CA GLU A 256 28.34 -3.35 10.93
C GLU A 256 28.83 -4.52 11.80
N TYR A 257 30.10 -4.88 11.67
CA TYR A 257 30.70 -5.97 12.47
C TYR A 257 30.75 -5.62 13.96
N PHE A 258 31.10 -4.38 14.33
CA PHE A 258 31.04 -3.93 15.71
C PHE A 258 29.61 -3.95 16.26
N SER A 259 28.60 -3.59 15.46
CA SER A 259 27.20 -3.66 15.86
C SER A 259 26.75 -5.10 16.13
N LYS A 260 27.11 -6.05 15.25
CA LYS A 260 26.81 -7.48 15.44
C LYS A 260 27.42 -8.00 16.75
N ALA A 261 28.69 -7.69 17.03
CA ALA A 261 29.35 -8.08 18.28
C ALA A 261 28.76 -7.35 19.51
N ALA A 262 28.43 -6.06 19.39
CA ALA A 262 27.87 -5.24 20.45
C ALA A 262 26.48 -5.71 20.92
N LYS A 263 25.63 -6.17 19.98
CA LYS A 263 24.32 -6.78 20.28
C LYS A 263 24.43 -8.05 21.13
N GLN A 264 25.57 -8.73 21.07
CA GLN A 264 25.89 -9.89 21.90
C GLN A 264 26.57 -9.54 23.22
N GLY A 265 26.62 -8.24 23.58
CA GLY A 265 27.22 -7.77 24.84
C GLY A 265 28.74 -7.55 24.80
N HIS A 266 29.37 -7.59 23.62
CA HIS A 266 30.83 -7.42 23.50
C HIS A 266 31.26 -5.97 23.80
N LYS A 267 31.77 -5.73 25.01
CA LYS A 267 32.08 -4.38 25.56
C LYS A 267 33.05 -3.57 24.69
N ARG A 268 34.10 -4.20 24.15
CA ARG A 268 35.08 -3.50 23.29
C ARG A 268 34.47 -3.09 21.93
N ALA A 269 33.51 -3.86 21.43
CA ALA A 269 32.80 -3.54 20.19
C ALA A 269 31.83 -2.37 20.42
N GLN A 270 31.12 -2.36 21.55
CA GLN A 270 30.27 -1.23 21.95
C GLN A 270 31.06 0.08 22.04
N ALA A 271 32.25 0.05 22.66
CA ALA A 271 33.12 1.22 22.74
C ALA A 271 33.60 1.69 21.35
N LYS A 272 34.00 0.76 20.47
CA LYS A 272 34.45 1.09 19.10
C LYS A 272 33.32 1.60 18.20
N LEU A 273 32.11 1.06 18.34
CA LEU A 273 30.93 1.54 17.63
C LEU A 273 30.62 2.99 18.03
N LYS A 274 30.62 3.29 19.34
CA LYS A 274 30.43 4.64 19.85
C LYS A 274 31.50 5.61 19.34
N GLU A 275 32.78 5.21 19.34
CA GLU A 275 33.88 6.01 18.78
C GLU A 275 33.68 6.32 17.29
N LEU A 276 33.20 5.34 16.51
CA LEU A 276 32.90 5.52 15.08
C LEU A 276 31.70 6.43 14.85
N GLU A 277 30.63 6.28 15.63
CA GLU A 277 29.45 7.15 15.62
C GLU A 277 29.85 8.60 15.98
N ASP A 278 30.67 8.78 17.01
CA ASP A 278 31.19 10.10 17.41
C ASP A 278 32.09 10.72 16.32
N ARG A 279 32.92 9.92 15.63
CA ARG A 279 33.77 10.40 14.52
C ARG A 279 32.97 10.74 13.26
N ILE A 280 31.92 9.98 12.95
CA ILE A 280 30.99 10.29 11.87
C ILE A 280 30.28 11.61 12.20
N ASN A 281 29.70 11.72 13.40
CA ASN A 281 28.95 12.90 13.84
C ASN A 281 29.81 14.18 13.96
N LYS A 282 31.12 14.06 14.24
CA LYS A 282 32.03 15.21 14.34
C LYS A 282 32.56 15.72 12.98
N ASN A 283 32.52 14.89 11.93
CA ASN A 283 33.08 15.22 10.61
C ASN A 283 32.05 15.29 9.47
N SER A 284 30.80 14.89 9.68
CA SER A 284 29.71 15.11 8.72
C SER A 284 28.80 16.25 9.18
N LYS A 285 28.57 17.24 8.29
CA LYS A 285 27.41 18.13 8.45
C LYS A 285 26.16 17.23 8.64
N PRO A 286 25.28 17.52 9.62
CA PRO A 286 24.11 16.69 9.84
C PRO A 286 23.29 16.60 8.55
N LEU A 287 22.80 15.39 8.24
CA LEU A 287 22.03 15.15 7.03
C LEU A 287 20.77 16.04 7.01
N LEU A 288 20.16 16.23 8.17
CA LEU A 288 19.02 17.09 8.40
C LEU A 288 19.48 18.44 8.95
N ILE A 289 18.97 19.53 8.39
CA ILE A 289 19.23 20.90 8.85
C ILE A 289 18.05 21.32 9.71
N ILE A 290 18.23 21.31 11.03
CA ILE A 290 17.20 21.64 12.01
C ILE A 290 17.61 22.93 12.73
N ASP A 291 16.75 23.94 12.64
CA ASP A 291 16.94 25.22 13.32
C ASP A 291 16.68 25.09 14.82
N LYS A 292 17.18 26.06 15.61
CA LYS A 292 17.04 26.05 17.09
C LYS A 292 15.60 26.03 17.58
N ASP A 293 14.64 26.45 16.77
CA ASP A 293 13.22 26.44 17.09
C ASP A 293 12.55 25.06 16.85
N GLY A 294 13.28 24.11 16.26
CA GLY A 294 12.81 22.79 15.87
C GLY A 294 12.25 22.72 14.44
N THR A 295 12.48 23.73 13.59
CA THR A 295 12.09 23.69 12.19
C THR A 295 13.12 22.95 11.35
N LEU A 296 12.70 21.87 10.68
CA LEU A 296 13.52 21.19 9.69
C LEU A 296 13.49 22.00 8.37
N THR A 297 14.60 22.66 8.05
CA THR A 297 14.71 23.59 6.92
C THR A 297 15.34 22.99 5.68
N GLY A 298 16.02 21.84 5.78
CA GLY A 298 16.60 21.20 4.62
C GLY A 298 17.28 19.86 4.90
N VAL A 299 17.78 19.27 3.82
CA VAL A 299 18.60 18.07 3.82
C VAL A 299 19.90 18.40 3.08
N THR A 300 21.05 18.13 3.68
CA THR A 300 22.34 18.49 3.08
C THR A 300 22.69 17.69 1.82
N ASP A 301 22.17 16.47 1.69
CA ASP A 301 22.33 15.61 0.51
C ASP A 301 21.16 14.63 0.38
N LYS A 302 20.16 14.96 -0.45
CA LYS A 302 18.97 14.11 -0.68
C LYS A 302 19.32 12.73 -1.23
N SER A 303 20.46 12.55 -1.92
CA SER A 303 20.86 11.25 -2.48
C SER A 303 21.21 10.21 -1.41
N LYS A 304 21.50 10.66 -0.18
CA LYS A 304 21.76 9.82 0.99
C LYS A 304 20.49 9.36 1.70
N LEU A 305 19.34 9.96 1.39
CA LEU A 305 18.05 9.51 1.90
C LEU A 305 17.60 8.26 1.14
N LYS A 306 18.08 7.11 1.60
CA LYS A 306 17.72 5.79 1.07
C LYS A 306 17.06 4.94 2.16
N GLY A 307 15.92 4.35 1.83
CA GLY A 307 15.19 3.47 2.75
C GLY A 307 14.39 4.24 3.79
N LYS A 308 14.50 3.82 5.05
CA LYS A 308 13.72 4.34 6.17
C LYS A 308 14.37 5.57 6.81
N LEU A 309 13.60 6.64 7.00
CA LEU A 309 13.97 7.82 7.79
C LEU A 309 13.06 7.95 9.02
N VAL A 310 13.65 8.23 10.17
CA VAL A 310 12.93 8.57 11.41
C VAL A 310 13.28 10.00 11.77
N LEU A 311 12.27 10.89 11.82
CA LEU A 311 12.50 12.29 12.18
C LEU A 311 12.80 12.41 13.68
N PRO A 312 13.84 13.16 14.06
CA PRO A 312 14.14 13.44 15.47
C PRO A 312 12.98 14.10 16.21
N ALA A 313 12.84 13.81 17.51
CA ALA A 313 11.76 14.33 18.35
C ALA A 313 11.76 15.88 18.46
N GLU A 314 12.90 16.52 18.24
CA GLU A 314 13.03 17.99 18.21
C GLU A 314 12.36 18.64 17.00
N VAL A 315 12.07 17.89 15.93
CA VAL A 315 11.38 18.42 14.75
C VAL A 315 9.92 18.73 15.09
N LYS A 316 9.55 20.01 15.00
CA LYS A 316 8.20 20.53 15.25
C LYS A 316 7.50 21.00 13.97
N LYS A 317 8.27 21.36 12.95
CA LYS A 317 7.79 21.85 11.65
C LYS A 317 8.72 21.34 10.56
N ILE A 318 8.20 21.13 9.36
CA ILE A 318 9.00 20.83 8.17
C ILE A 318 8.73 21.91 7.13
N SER A 319 9.77 22.60 6.68
CA SER A 319 9.68 23.65 5.68
C SER A 319 9.35 23.11 4.29
N ASN A 320 8.96 24.00 3.38
CA ASN A 320 8.60 23.64 2.01
C ASN A 320 9.74 22.88 1.31
N TRP A 321 9.40 21.92 0.44
CA TRP A 321 10.33 21.22 -0.46
C TRP A 321 11.46 20.39 0.18
N VAL A 322 11.51 20.26 1.51
CA VAL A 322 12.63 19.64 2.24
C VAL A 322 12.95 18.24 1.75
N PHE A 323 11.93 17.41 1.49
CA PHE A 323 12.07 16.06 0.99
C PHE A 323 11.59 15.89 -0.46
N SER A 324 11.26 16.98 -1.18
CA SER A 324 10.80 16.88 -2.58
C SER A 324 11.77 16.06 -3.42
N ASP A 325 11.23 15.18 -4.25
CA ASP A 325 11.96 14.31 -5.18
C ASP A 325 13.00 13.40 -4.51
N CYS A 326 12.80 13.06 -3.22
CA CYS A 326 13.62 12.06 -2.53
C CYS A 326 13.24 10.64 -2.97
N ILE A 327 13.58 10.28 -4.21
CA ILE A 327 13.26 8.99 -4.83
C ILE A 327 13.90 7.78 -4.16
N GLY A 328 14.87 7.97 -3.26
CA GLY A 328 15.46 6.88 -2.47
C GLY A 328 14.71 6.57 -1.18
N LEU A 329 13.88 7.48 -0.69
CA LEU A 329 13.17 7.37 0.58
C LEU A 329 11.97 6.43 0.44
N THR A 330 11.92 5.36 1.23
CA THR A 330 10.86 4.34 1.17
C THR A 330 9.90 4.38 2.34
N GLU A 331 10.35 4.83 3.52
CA GLU A 331 9.53 4.96 4.71
C GLU A 331 9.91 6.22 5.49
N ILE A 332 8.91 6.96 5.99
CA ILE A 332 9.12 8.11 6.87
C ILE A 332 8.32 7.95 8.16
N TYR A 333 9.00 8.15 9.29
CA TYR A 333 8.38 8.18 10.62
C TYR A 333 8.42 9.61 11.13
N LEU A 334 7.25 10.23 11.27
CA LEU A 334 7.13 11.63 11.62
C LEU A 334 7.34 11.84 13.13
N SER A 335 7.83 13.03 13.49
CA SER A 335 8.06 13.40 14.89
C SER A 335 6.75 13.52 15.67
N ALA A 336 6.76 13.09 16.94
CA ALA A 336 5.62 13.24 17.85
C ALA A 336 5.27 14.72 18.13
N ASN A 337 6.26 15.62 18.03
CA ASN A 337 6.09 17.05 18.27
C ASN A 337 5.74 17.84 17.01
N LEU A 338 5.53 17.16 15.89
CA LEU A 338 5.23 17.78 14.60
C LEU A 338 3.85 18.46 14.65
N THR A 339 3.84 19.76 14.34
CA THR A 339 2.65 20.62 14.34
C THR A 339 2.15 20.96 12.94
N LYS A 340 3.06 21.02 11.95
CA LYS A 340 2.73 21.38 10.57
C LYS A 340 3.66 20.68 9.59
N ILE A 341 3.08 20.15 8.50
CA ILE A 341 3.79 19.76 7.29
C ILE A 341 3.52 20.85 6.26
N ALA A 342 4.56 21.52 5.77
CA ALA A 342 4.39 22.62 4.83
C ALA A 342 4.21 22.12 3.38
N ASP A 343 4.30 23.03 2.40
CA ASP A 343 3.95 22.74 1.01
C ASP A 343 5.04 21.93 0.30
N ASN A 344 4.63 21.02 -0.58
CA ASN A 344 5.53 20.22 -1.42
C ASN A 344 6.60 19.41 -0.66
N VAL A 345 6.41 19.16 0.64
CA VAL A 345 7.46 18.57 1.50
C VAL A 345 7.96 17.24 0.96
N PHE A 346 7.07 16.33 0.56
CA PHE A 346 7.38 15.01 0.00
C PHE A 346 6.90 14.86 -1.45
N SER A 347 6.63 15.96 -2.16
CA SER A 347 6.21 15.92 -3.56
C SER A 347 7.21 15.11 -4.40
N GLY A 348 6.73 14.24 -5.29
CA GLY A 348 7.58 13.44 -6.17
C GLY A 348 8.41 12.34 -5.49
N CYS A 349 8.15 12.00 -4.22
CA CYS A 349 8.81 10.88 -3.54
C CYS A 349 8.22 9.54 -4.02
N THR A 350 8.49 9.17 -5.27
CA THR A 350 7.85 8.05 -5.97
C THR A 350 8.12 6.68 -5.34
N SER A 351 9.21 6.51 -4.58
CA SER A 351 9.51 5.27 -3.85
C SER A 351 8.94 5.21 -2.44
N LEU A 352 8.30 6.28 -1.96
CA LEU A 352 7.78 6.36 -0.59
C LEU A 352 6.56 5.44 -0.45
N THR A 353 6.73 4.32 0.25
CA THR A 353 5.67 3.31 0.44
C THR A 353 4.85 3.54 1.70
N LYS A 354 5.43 4.20 2.71
CA LYS A 354 4.83 4.37 4.04
C LYS A 354 5.17 5.71 4.68
N ILE A 355 4.14 6.34 5.25
CA ILE A 355 4.26 7.47 6.17
C ILE A 355 3.62 7.04 7.49
N ASP A 356 4.37 7.11 8.58
CA ASP A 356 3.85 6.81 9.92
C ASP A 356 3.40 8.10 10.63
N PHE A 357 2.08 8.28 10.73
CA PHE A 357 1.42 9.36 11.46
C PHE A 357 1.04 8.98 12.91
N SER A 358 1.36 7.76 13.37
CA SER A 358 0.86 7.20 14.64
C SER A 358 1.22 8.04 15.88
N SER A 359 2.30 8.82 15.79
CA SER A 359 2.79 9.71 16.86
C SER A 359 2.34 11.18 16.72
N CYS A 360 1.72 11.57 15.60
CA CYS A 360 1.47 12.98 15.25
C CYS A 360 0.19 13.57 15.87
N LYS A 361 0.06 13.51 17.20
CA LYS A 361 -1.11 14.04 17.94
C LYS A 361 -1.23 15.58 17.90
N HIS A 362 -0.15 16.27 17.55
CA HIS A 362 -0.06 17.73 17.52
C HIS A 362 -0.17 18.35 16.12
N LEU A 363 -0.24 17.52 15.07
CA LEU A 363 -0.32 17.97 13.70
C LEU A 363 -1.66 18.67 13.45
N THR A 364 -1.62 19.93 13.02
CA THR A 364 -2.83 20.73 12.74
C THR A 364 -3.11 20.89 11.26
N GLU A 365 -2.10 20.78 10.40
CA GLU A 365 -2.19 21.10 8.97
C GLU A 365 -1.22 20.28 8.13
N ILE A 366 -1.71 19.80 6.98
CA ILE A 366 -0.91 19.25 5.88
C ILE A 366 -0.99 20.24 4.72
N GLY A 367 0.16 20.73 4.25
CA GLY A 367 0.26 21.76 3.21
C GLY A 367 -0.13 21.31 1.80
N VAL A 368 -0.15 22.27 0.89
CA VAL A 368 -0.45 22.08 -0.53
C VAL A 368 0.60 21.18 -1.17
N ARG A 369 0.17 20.18 -1.96
CA ARG A 369 1.06 19.22 -2.63
C ARG A 369 2.02 18.47 -1.68
N ALA A 370 1.74 18.41 -0.38
CA ALA A 370 2.68 17.87 0.61
C ALA A 370 3.17 16.44 0.28
N PHE A 371 2.34 15.62 -0.36
CA PHE A 371 2.62 14.25 -0.79
C PHE A 371 2.22 14.00 -2.26
N SER A 372 2.16 15.05 -3.10
CA SER A 372 1.82 14.90 -4.52
C SER A 372 2.76 13.90 -5.20
N ASP A 373 2.23 13.05 -6.07
CA ASP A 373 2.99 12.09 -6.88
C ASP A 373 3.85 11.11 -6.07
N CYS A 374 3.47 10.84 -4.82
CA CYS A 374 3.99 9.71 -4.04
C CYS A 374 3.38 8.39 -4.55
N THR A 375 3.74 8.02 -5.77
CA THR A 375 3.06 6.96 -6.56
C THR A 375 3.08 5.58 -5.90
N SER A 376 4.07 5.27 -5.05
CA SER A 376 4.16 3.98 -4.31
C SER A 376 3.50 4.00 -2.93
N LEU A 377 2.96 5.14 -2.47
CA LEU A 377 2.41 5.26 -1.12
C LEU A 377 1.18 4.39 -0.97
N ALA A 378 1.24 3.36 -0.11
CA ALA A 378 0.18 2.36 -0.03
C ALA A 378 -1.03 2.82 0.79
N LYS A 379 -0.77 3.54 1.89
CA LYS A 379 -1.78 3.95 2.89
C LYS A 379 -1.45 5.31 3.49
N ALA A 380 -2.49 6.06 3.85
CA ALA A 380 -2.39 7.29 4.64
C ALA A 380 -3.37 7.22 5.83
N ASP A 381 -2.88 6.73 6.98
CA ASP A 381 -3.69 6.67 8.20
C ASP A 381 -3.53 7.96 9.02
N LEU A 382 -4.44 8.91 8.82
CA LEU A 382 -4.48 10.19 9.54
C LEU A 382 -5.33 10.12 10.81
N SER A 383 -5.88 8.95 11.17
CA SER A 383 -6.83 8.82 12.29
C SER A 383 -6.21 9.18 13.66
N SER A 384 -4.89 9.05 13.79
CA SER A 384 -4.15 9.41 15.01
C SER A 384 -3.87 10.91 15.13
N CYS A 385 -4.05 11.69 14.07
CA CYS A 385 -3.82 13.13 14.04
C CYS A 385 -5.02 13.90 14.60
N THR A 386 -5.28 13.77 15.91
CA THR A 386 -6.49 14.27 16.58
C THR A 386 -6.67 15.79 16.60
N ARG A 387 -5.68 16.55 16.11
CA ARG A 387 -5.71 18.01 15.98
C ARG A 387 -5.68 18.50 14.54
N LEU A 388 -5.67 17.60 13.56
CA LEU A 388 -5.60 17.95 12.14
C LEU A 388 -6.94 18.54 11.72
N THR A 389 -6.93 19.80 11.26
CA THR A 389 -8.13 20.51 10.83
C THR A 389 -8.23 20.63 9.32
N GLY A 390 -7.10 20.69 8.60
CA GLY A 390 -7.10 20.89 7.15
C GLY A 390 -6.07 20.04 6.41
N ILE A 391 -6.46 19.56 5.23
CA ILE A 391 -5.57 18.96 4.23
C ILE A 391 -5.55 19.86 3.01
N GLY A 392 -4.38 20.44 2.70
CA GLY A 392 -4.21 21.43 1.65
C GLY A 392 -4.43 20.87 0.24
N MET A 393 -4.76 21.77 -0.69
CA MET A 393 -5.04 21.44 -2.09
C MET A 393 -3.95 20.53 -2.70
N VAL A 394 -4.36 19.54 -3.50
CA VAL A 394 -3.44 18.63 -4.22
C VAL A 394 -2.53 17.79 -3.29
N ALA A 395 -2.78 17.72 -1.98
CA ALA A 395 -1.83 17.13 -1.02
C ALA A 395 -1.45 15.66 -1.30
N PHE A 396 -2.36 14.83 -1.80
CA PHE A 396 -2.12 13.42 -2.16
C PHE A 396 -2.42 13.15 -3.64
N ASN A 397 -2.40 14.17 -4.49
CA ASN A 397 -2.70 14.03 -5.91
C ASN A 397 -1.74 13.04 -6.57
N GLY A 398 -2.23 12.22 -7.51
CA GLY A 398 -1.38 11.30 -8.25
C GLY A 398 -0.77 10.16 -7.42
N CYS A 399 -1.21 9.95 -6.17
CA CYS A 399 -0.78 8.81 -5.35
C CYS A 399 -1.47 7.52 -5.82
N ILE A 400 -1.08 7.03 -7.00
CA ILE A 400 -1.75 5.91 -7.68
C ILE A 400 -1.73 4.60 -6.88
N GLY A 401 -0.74 4.39 -6.00
CA GLY A 401 -0.63 3.23 -5.11
C GLY A 401 -1.46 3.34 -3.82
N LEU A 402 -2.08 4.49 -3.55
CA LEU A 402 -2.81 4.75 -2.31
C LEU A 402 -4.13 3.99 -2.32
N THR A 403 -4.25 2.98 -1.47
CA THR A 403 -5.42 2.08 -1.42
C THR A 403 -6.40 2.39 -0.30
N GLU A 404 -5.91 3.01 0.78
CA GLU A 404 -6.66 3.29 2.00
C GLU A 404 -6.24 4.63 2.59
N VAL A 405 -7.23 5.44 2.97
CA VAL A 405 -7.05 6.66 3.75
C VAL A 405 -8.00 6.63 4.94
N ARG A 406 -7.49 6.97 6.12
CA ARG A 406 -8.31 7.11 7.34
C ARG A 406 -8.23 8.53 7.84
N PHE A 407 -9.36 9.10 8.23
CA PHE A 407 -9.47 10.50 8.61
C PHE A 407 -9.72 10.66 10.12
N PRO A 408 -9.19 11.72 10.76
CA PRO A 408 -9.51 12.06 12.14
C PRO A 408 -10.84 12.81 12.24
N SER A 409 -11.47 12.79 13.42
CA SER A 409 -12.76 13.48 13.67
C SER A 409 -12.64 15.02 13.72
N SER A 410 -11.43 15.53 13.90
CA SER A 410 -11.10 16.97 14.01
C SER A 410 -11.11 17.72 12.70
N LEU A 411 -11.15 17.01 11.56
CA LEU A 411 -11.03 17.59 10.24
C LEU A 411 -12.21 18.53 9.95
N THR A 412 -11.92 19.75 9.51
CA THR A 412 -12.92 20.78 9.15
C THR A 412 -13.01 21.00 7.65
N GLU A 413 -11.92 20.75 6.91
CA GLU A 413 -11.79 21.02 5.48
C GLU A 413 -10.88 19.99 4.79
N ILE A 414 -11.25 19.59 3.57
CA ILE A 414 -10.39 18.88 2.62
C ILE A 414 -10.31 19.74 1.36
N GLY A 415 -9.12 20.23 0.99
CA GLY A 415 -8.93 21.10 -0.16
C GLY A 415 -9.24 20.41 -1.51
N GLY A 416 -9.24 21.21 -2.58
CA GLY A 416 -9.45 20.70 -3.94
C GLY A 416 -8.35 19.74 -4.42
N TRP A 417 -8.69 18.81 -5.32
CA TRP A 417 -7.79 17.83 -5.94
C TRP A 417 -6.96 16.97 -4.98
N VAL A 418 -7.27 16.93 -3.68
CA VAL A 418 -6.43 16.29 -2.65
C VAL A 418 -6.12 14.84 -3.00
N PHE A 419 -7.10 14.06 -3.47
CA PHE A 419 -6.92 12.67 -3.87
C PHE A 419 -7.16 12.47 -5.38
N SER A 420 -7.13 13.53 -6.19
CA SER A 420 -7.32 13.40 -7.63
C SER A 420 -6.24 12.50 -8.24
N GLY A 421 -6.64 11.56 -9.10
CA GLY A 421 -5.77 10.57 -9.71
C GLY A 421 -5.32 9.42 -8.80
N CYS A 422 -5.83 9.29 -7.57
CA CYS A 422 -5.54 8.16 -6.68
C CYS A 422 -6.25 6.87 -7.15
N LYS A 423 -5.79 6.30 -8.26
CA LYS A 423 -6.44 5.17 -8.94
C LYS A 423 -6.55 3.90 -8.09
N GLY A 424 -5.64 3.70 -7.13
CA GLY A 424 -5.68 2.56 -6.20
C GLY A 424 -6.70 2.70 -5.07
N LEU A 425 -7.27 3.89 -4.83
CA LEU A 425 -8.10 4.17 -3.67
C LEU A 425 -9.44 3.47 -3.83
N THR A 426 -9.80 2.59 -2.89
CA THR A 426 -10.98 1.71 -3.05
C THR A 426 -12.21 2.19 -2.29
N LYS A 427 -12.01 2.79 -1.11
CA LYS A 427 -13.08 3.27 -0.23
C LYS A 427 -12.65 4.54 0.49
N VAL A 428 -13.60 5.43 0.71
CA VAL A 428 -13.44 6.65 1.50
C VAL A 428 -14.59 6.74 2.51
N ASP A 429 -14.25 6.67 3.80
CA ASP A 429 -15.22 6.85 4.87
C ASP A 429 -14.90 8.14 5.63
N LEU A 430 -15.73 9.17 5.41
CA LEU A 430 -15.67 10.44 6.10
C LEU A 430 -16.71 10.53 7.23
N SER A 431 -17.45 9.45 7.52
CA SER A 431 -18.57 9.48 8.47
C SER A 431 -18.16 9.84 9.91
N SER A 432 -16.90 9.60 10.27
CA SER A 432 -16.30 9.95 11.57
C SER A 432 -15.89 11.43 11.69
N CYS A 433 -15.81 12.17 10.57
CA CYS A 433 -15.41 13.57 10.56
C CYS A 433 -16.57 14.46 11.01
N THR A 434 -16.70 14.68 12.33
CA THR A 434 -17.85 15.38 12.93
C THR A 434 -17.83 16.90 12.74
N HIS A 435 -16.74 17.46 12.22
CA HIS A 435 -16.56 18.91 12.01
C HIS A 435 -16.35 19.29 10.55
N LEU A 436 -16.28 18.32 9.63
CA LEU A 436 -15.99 18.55 8.21
C LEU A 436 -17.13 19.32 7.56
N LYS A 437 -16.85 20.52 7.06
CA LYS A 437 -17.82 21.42 6.42
C LYS A 437 -17.79 21.34 4.91
N GLU A 438 -16.60 21.17 4.36
CA GLU A 438 -16.37 21.25 2.92
C GLU A 438 -15.43 20.13 2.46
N ILE A 439 -15.76 19.56 1.31
CA ILE A 439 -14.82 18.84 0.46
C ILE A 439 -14.63 19.63 -0.83
N GLY A 440 -13.39 19.91 -1.19
CA GLY A 440 -13.06 20.80 -2.30
C GLY A 440 -13.36 20.21 -3.68
N GLU A 441 -13.24 21.06 -4.70
CA GLU A 441 -13.44 20.67 -6.10
C GLU A 441 -12.49 19.55 -6.54
N GLN A 442 -12.98 18.63 -7.38
CA GLN A 442 -12.20 17.52 -7.95
C GLN A 442 -11.45 16.65 -6.90
N VAL A 443 -11.90 16.67 -5.63
CA VAL A 443 -11.19 16.01 -4.51
C VAL A 443 -10.87 14.53 -4.76
N PHE A 444 -11.76 13.78 -5.43
CA PHE A 444 -11.55 12.37 -5.81
C PHE A 444 -11.58 12.15 -7.32
N GLU A 445 -11.41 13.20 -8.13
CA GLU A 445 -11.46 13.07 -9.58
C GLU A 445 -10.52 11.96 -10.11
N GLY A 446 -11.02 11.11 -11.00
CA GLY A 446 -10.20 10.07 -11.63
C GLY A 446 -9.75 8.95 -10.68
N CYS A 447 -10.33 8.86 -9.46
CA CYS A 447 -10.17 7.71 -8.57
C CYS A 447 -10.93 6.49 -9.11
N THR A 448 -10.43 5.93 -10.21
CA THR A 448 -11.09 4.82 -10.92
C THR A 448 -11.21 3.53 -10.12
N GLY A 449 -10.43 3.32 -9.05
CA GLY A 449 -10.59 2.19 -8.13
C GLY A 449 -11.67 2.41 -7.05
N LEU A 450 -12.20 3.62 -6.90
CA LEU A 450 -13.08 4.00 -5.79
C LEU A 450 -14.46 3.38 -5.99
N THR A 451 -14.89 2.58 -5.02
CA THR A 451 -16.17 1.84 -5.04
C THR A 451 -17.21 2.38 -4.08
N GLU A 452 -16.76 3.03 -3.00
CA GLU A 452 -17.61 3.48 -1.90
C GLU A 452 -17.11 4.79 -1.30
N VAL A 453 -18.04 5.74 -1.15
CA VAL A 453 -17.85 7.00 -0.43
C VAL A 453 -18.99 7.21 0.56
N ARG A 454 -18.64 7.51 1.82
CA ARG A 454 -19.60 7.88 2.88
C ARG A 454 -19.29 9.28 3.40
N LEU A 455 -20.23 10.20 3.24
CA LEU A 455 -20.12 11.59 3.65
C LEU A 455 -20.67 11.83 5.07
N PRO A 456 -20.10 12.77 5.86
CA PRO A 456 -20.50 12.99 7.25
C PRO A 456 -21.79 13.81 7.43
N ALA A 457 -22.29 13.83 8.66
CA ALA A 457 -23.44 14.64 9.06
C ALA A 457 -23.14 16.15 9.05
N SER A 458 -21.88 16.54 9.25
CA SER A 458 -21.47 17.95 9.37
C SER A 458 -21.28 18.67 8.04
N LEU A 459 -21.22 17.92 6.93
CA LEU A 459 -20.87 18.43 5.61
C LEU A 459 -21.96 19.38 5.10
N THR A 460 -21.56 20.58 4.69
CA THR A 460 -22.45 21.61 4.15
C THR A 460 -22.18 21.90 2.69
N GLU A 461 -21.01 21.53 2.17
CA GLU A 461 -20.60 21.81 0.80
C GLU A 461 -19.85 20.62 0.16
N ILE A 462 -20.20 20.32 -1.09
CA ILE A 462 -19.53 19.36 -1.97
C ILE A 462 -19.03 20.15 -3.17
N GLY A 463 -17.71 20.22 -3.33
CA GLY A 463 -17.08 20.92 -4.44
C GLY A 463 -17.43 20.34 -5.81
N GLU A 464 -17.35 21.18 -6.83
CA GLU A 464 -17.64 20.77 -8.21
C GLU A 464 -16.72 19.62 -8.65
N LEU A 465 -17.26 18.68 -9.44
CA LEU A 465 -16.52 17.51 -9.93
C LEU A 465 -15.87 16.62 -8.85
N ALA A 466 -16.29 16.71 -7.59
CA ALA A 466 -15.70 15.95 -6.48
C ALA A 466 -15.52 14.44 -6.77
N PHE A 467 -16.42 13.85 -7.56
CA PHE A 467 -16.43 12.43 -7.92
C PHE A 467 -16.36 12.17 -9.44
N ALA A 468 -15.92 13.16 -10.22
CA ALA A 468 -15.82 13.01 -11.68
C ALA A 468 -14.83 11.91 -12.07
N HIS A 469 -15.12 11.17 -13.14
CA HIS A 469 -14.30 10.04 -13.61
C HIS A 469 -14.09 8.90 -12.58
N CYS A 470 -14.87 8.85 -11.48
CA CYS A 470 -14.92 7.71 -10.55
C CYS A 470 -15.80 6.59 -11.11
N SER A 471 -15.38 5.98 -12.24
CA SER A 471 -16.19 5.05 -13.03
C SER A 471 -16.64 3.77 -12.29
N ASN A 472 -15.94 3.37 -11.22
CA ASN A 472 -16.32 2.21 -10.39
C ASN A 472 -17.02 2.60 -9.08
N LEU A 473 -17.40 3.86 -8.88
CA LEU A 473 -18.08 4.29 -7.66
C LEU A 473 -19.54 3.83 -7.73
N HIS A 474 -19.89 2.82 -6.91
CA HIS A 474 -21.24 2.26 -6.90
C HIS A 474 -22.03 2.68 -5.65
N THR A 475 -21.34 3.05 -4.57
CA THR A 475 -21.96 3.48 -3.32
C THR A 475 -21.53 4.91 -2.99
N LEU A 476 -22.47 5.85 -3.06
CA LEU A 476 -22.27 7.23 -2.62
C LEU A 476 -23.39 7.60 -1.67
N THR A 477 -23.05 7.83 -0.40
CA THR A 477 -24.04 8.10 0.65
C THR A 477 -23.63 9.29 1.49
N VAL A 478 -24.63 9.95 2.09
CA VAL A 478 -24.41 10.96 3.13
C VAL A 478 -25.13 10.53 4.39
N ASN A 479 -24.53 10.83 5.54
CA ASN A 479 -25.12 10.51 6.84
C ASN A 479 -26.58 11.03 6.91
N PRO A 480 -27.56 10.22 7.35
CA PRO A 480 -28.97 10.62 7.40
C PRO A 480 -29.26 11.88 8.24
N ALA A 481 -28.43 12.15 9.24
CA ALA A 481 -28.52 13.34 10.09
C ALA A 481 -28.00 14.62 9.42
N ASN A 482 -27.43 14.54 8.21
CA ASN A 482 -26.95 15.71 7.48
C ASN A 482 -28.11 16.71 7.21
N PRO A 483 -27.94 18.01 7.51
CA PRO A 483 -29.01 18.99 7.35
C PRO A 483 -29.14 19.54 5.91
N VAL A 484 -28.12 19.41 5.07
CA VAL A 484 -28.05 19.99 3.72
C VAL A 484 -28.35 18.97 2.63
N TYR A 485 -27.96 17.72 2.83
CA TYR A 485 -28.01 16.67 1.82
C TYR A 485 -28.77 15.42 2.29
N VAL A 486 -29.23 14.65 1.32
CA VAL A 486 -29.77 13.30 1.50
C VAL A 486 -29.35 12.43 0.33
N SER A 487 -28.97 11.19 0.60
CA SER A 487 -28.63 10.22 -0.45
C SER A 487 -29.79 9.27 -0.70
N LYS A 488 -30.10 9.01 -1.97
CA LYS A 488 -31.04 7.97 -2.40
C LYS A 488 -30.52 7.35 -3.69
N ASP A 489 -30.53 6.02 -3.78
CA ASP A 489 -30.10 5.26 -4.96
C ASP A 489 -28.70 5.66 -5.49
N ASN A 490 -27.76 5.94 -4.57
CA ASN A 490 -26.38 6.38 -4.83
C ASN A 490 -26.25 7.75 -5.52
N VAL A 491 -27.30 8.55 -5.41
CA VAL A 491 -27.37 9.94 -5.84
C VAL A 491 -27.52 10.84 -4.61
N ILE A 492 -26.80 11.95 -4.58
CA ILE A 492 -26.91 12.99 -3.56
C ILE A 492 -27.87 14.07 -4.03
N TYR A 493 -28.86 14.35 -3.20
CA TYR A 493 -29.84 15.41 -3.38
C TYR A 493 -29.68 16.46 -2.28
N ALA A 494 -30.12 17.69 -2.54
CA ALA A 494 -30.39 18.65 -1.48
C ALA A 494 -31.48 18.10 -0.53
N LYS A 495 -31.43 18.47 0.76
CA LYS A 495 -32.31 17.91 1.80
C LYS A 495 -33.80 18.07 1.50
N ASN A 496 -34.16 19.14 0.79
CA ASN A 496 -35.51 19.43 0.36
C ASN A 496 -35.97 18.59 -0.86
N MET A 497 -35.12 17.71 -1.39
CA MET A 497 -35.35 16.85 -2.55
C MET A 497 -35.69 17.59 -3.86
N LYS A 498 -35.35 18.89 -3.96
CA LYS A 498 -35.59 19.71 -5.17
C LYS A 498 -34.43 19.72 -6.15
N LYS A 499 -33.20 19.52 -5.66
CA LYS A 499 -31.98 19.58 -6.47
C LYS A 499 -31.21 18.28 -6.38
N LEU A 500 -30.85 17.72 -7.53
CA LEU A 500 -29.87 16.65 -7.66
C LEU A 500 -28.48 17.29 -7.72
N VAL A 501 -27.60 16.94 -6.78
CA VAL A 501 -26.30 17.60 -6.58
C VAL A 501 -25.21 16.85 -7.34
N CYS A 502 -25.04 15.56 -7.08
CA CYS A 502 -24.06 14.71 -7.74
C CYS A 502 -24.44 13.23 -7.61
N ALA A 503 -23.82 12.38 -8.42
CA ALA A 503 -24.08 10.95 -8.42
C ALA A 503 -22.80 10.12 -8.45
N ALA A 504 -22.93 8.85 -8.06
CA ALA A 504 -21.86 7.87 -8.14
C ALA A 504 -21.53 7.49 -9.60
N GLY A 505 -20.27 7.52 -10.02
CA GLY A 505 -19.88 7.36 -11.43
C GLY A 505 -20.14 5.98 -12.06
N GLY A 506 -20.28 4.94 -11.24
CA GLY A 506 -20.55 3.55 -11.64
C GLY A 506 -22.03 3.15 -11.60
N ILE A 507 -22.96 4.09 -11.41
CA ILE A 507 -24.40 3.79 -11.48
C ILE A 507 -24.79 3.38 -12.89
N ARG A 508 -25.66 2.36 -13.01
CA ARG A 508 -26.16 1.90 -14.32
C ARG A 508 -27.52 2.45 -14.67
N LYS A 509 -28.39 2.64 -13.67
CA LYS A 509 -29.76 3.08 -13.83
C LYS A 509 -30.16 4.03 -12.72
N VAL A 510 -30.84 5.12 -13.07
CA VAL A 510 -31.31 6.12 -12.10
C VAL A 510 -32.77 6.50 -12.38
N TYR A 511 -33.57 6.52 -11.33
CA TYR A 511 -34.92 7.08 -11.35
C TYR A 511 -34.92 8.38 -10.53
N ILE A 512 -35.00 9.53 -11.20
CA ILE A 512 -35.04 10.81 -10.50
C ILE A 512 -36.46 11.03 -9.94
N PRO A 513 -36.63 11.28 -8.63
CA PRO A 513 -37.96 11.51 -8.04
C PRO A 513 -38.66 12.77 -8.56
N ASP A 514 -39.99 12.74 -8.68
CA ASP A 514 -40.82 13.87 -9.16
C ASP A 514 -40.73 15.15 -8.32
N THR A 515 -40.17 15.08 -7.11
CA THR A 515 -39.90 16.24 -6.27
C THR A 515 -38.73 17.10 -6.78
N VAL A 516 -37.87 16.53 -7.63
CA VAL A 516 -36.67 17.18 -8.16
C VAL A 516 -37.07 18.10 -9.31
N THR A 517 -36.69 19.37 -9.20
CA THR A 517 -36.93 20.41 -10.22
C THR A 517 -35.63 20.82 -10.92
N GLU A 518 -34.46 20.58 -10.31
CA GLU A 518 -33.16 20.99 -10.83
C GLU A 518 -32.17 19.81 -10.82
N ILE A 519 -31.54 19.54 -11.96
CA ILE A 519 -30.32 18.72 -12.03
C ILE A 519 -29.13 19.67 -12.03
N GLY A 520 -28.30 19.60 -10.99
CA GLY A 520 -27.15 20.47 -10.83
C GLY A 520 -26.13 20.35 -11.96
N LYS A 521 -25.31 21.40 -12.11
CA LYS A 521 -24.17 21.39 -13.04
C LYS A 521 -23.27 20.19 -12.75
N ARG A 522 -22.83 19.51 -13.81
CA ARG A 522 -21.87 18.40 -13.74
C ARG A 522 -22.31 17.19 -12.89
N ALA A 523 -23.60 17.08 -12.55
CA ALA A 523 -24.07 16.12 -11.56
C ALA A 523 -23.82 14.63 -11.90
N PHE A 524 -23.82 14.29 -13.19
CA PHE A 524 -23.47 12.98 -13.74
C PHE A 524 -22.25 13.05 -14.68
N GLU A 525 -21.42 14.09 -14.59
CA GLU A 525 -20.28 14.23 -15.49
C GLU A 525 -19.34 13.01 -15.38
N SER A 526 -19.07 12.40 -16.52
CA SER A 526 -18.27 11.17 -16.67
C SER A 526 -18.82 9.95 -15.92
N CYS A 527 -20.14 9.87 -15.71
CA CYS A 527 -20.82 8.65 -15.29
C CYS A 527 -20.87 7.63 -16.43
N THR A 528 -19.70 7.10 -16.79
CA THR A 528 -19.52 6.17 -17.93
C THR A 528 -20.32 4.86 -17.78
N GLY A 529 -20.75 4.51 -16.58
CA GLY A 529 -21.61 3.33 -16.34
C GLY A 529 -23.10 3.55 -16.59
N LEU A 530 -23.57 4.81 -16.68
CA LEU A 530 -24.99 5.15 -16.75
C LEU A 530 -25.57 4.76 -18.11
N VAL A 531 -26.55 3.84 -18.10
CA VAL A 531 -27.20 3.32 -19.32
C VAL A 531 -28.61 3.90 -19.48
N GLU A 532 -29.35 4.02 -18.38
CA GLU A 532 -30.76 4.40 -18.38
C GLU A 532 -31.04 5.44 -17.28
N ILE A 533 -31.77 6.48 -17.63
CA ILE A 533 -32.21 7.51 -16.69
C ILE A 533 -33.67 7.88 -16.95
N SER A 534 -34.42 8.03 -15.85
CA SER A 534 -35.79 8.56 -15.89
C SER A 534 -35.82 9.96 -15.31
N PHE A 535 -36.30 10.92 -16.10
CA PHE A 535 -36.42 12.32 -15.72
C PHE A 535 -37.79 12.61 -15.08
N PRO A 536 -37.87 13.52 -14.09
CA PRO A 536 -39.12 13.85 -13.41
C PRO A 536 -39.98 14.82 -14.22
N VAL A 537 -41.30 14.76 -14.04
CA VAL A 537 -42.25 15.62 -14.79
C VAL A 537 -42.12 17.11 -14.43
N ASN A 538 -41.70 17.42 -13.20
CA ASN A 538 -41.56 18.78 -12.68
C ASN A 538 -40.17 19.39 -12.93
N LEU A 539 -39.33 18.76 -13.75
CA LEU A 539 -38.00 19.25 -14.06
C LEU A 539 -38.09 20.60 -14.78
N THR A 540 -37.37 21.61 -14.28
CA THR A 540 -37.27 22.94 -14.88
C THR A 540 -35.89 23.21 -15.44
N GLU A 541 -34.85 22.59 -14.89
CA GLU A 541 -33.46 22.87 -15.24
C GLU A 541 -32.59 21.60 -15.34
N ILE A 542 -31.83 21.51 -16.42
CA ILE A 542 -30.75 20.54 -16.64
C ILE A 542 -29.45 21.34 -16.72
N GLY A 543 -28.62 21.27 -15.68
CA GLY A 543 -27.44 22.12 -15.57
C GLY A 543 -26.36 21.86 -16.63
N GLU A 544 -25.48 22.85 -16.79
CA GLU A 544 -24.29 22.78 -17.64
C GLU A 544 -23.49 21.50 -17.36
N ARG A 545 -23.08 20.78 -18.43
CA ARG A 545 -22.29 19.53 -18.35
C ARG A 545 -22.91 18.40 -17.51
N SER A 546 -24.18 18.50 -17.13
CA SER A 546 -24.82 17.56 -16.20
C SER A 546 -24.64 16.09 -16.58
N PHE A 547 -24.59 15.73 -17.87
CA PHE A 547 -24.38 14.38 -18.39
C PHE A 547 -23.16 14.27 -19.32
N SER A 548 -22.27 15.26 -19.33
CA SER A 548 -21.07 15.25 -20.19
C SER A 548 -20.26 13.97 -19.97
N GLY A 549 -19.87 13.27 -21.03
CA GLY A 549 -19.08 12.02 -20.96
C GLY A 549 -19.84 10.81 -20.42
N CYS A 550 -21.18 10.82 -20.38
CA CYS A 550 -22.00 9.62 -20.09
C CYS A 550 -21.98 8.65 -21.28
N THR A 551 -20.85 8.00 -21.50
CA THR A 551 -20.57 7.24 -22.73
C THR A 551 -21.47 6.02 -22.96
N SER A 552 -22.08 5.45 -21.91
CA SER A 552 -22.99 4.30 -22.01
C SER A 552 -24.47 4.67 -22.11
N LEU A 553 -24.82 5.95 -22.03
CA LEU A 553 -26.21 6.39 -22.00
C LEU A 553 -26.84 6.18 -23.39
N VAL A 554 -27.91 5.38 -23.49
CA VAL A 554 -28.46 4.95 -24.79
C VAL A 554 -29.60 5.84 -25.27
N ARG A 555 -30.48 6.24 -24.35
CA ARG A 555 -31.69 7.01 -24.67
C ARG A 555 -31.94 8.06 -23.61
N ILE A 556 -32.39 9.22 -24.07
CA ILE A 556 -32.89 10.32 -23.23
C ILE A 556 -34.34 10.60 -23.61
N ASP A 557 -35.22 10.61 -22.62
CA ASP A 557 -36.62 11.01 -22.83
C ASP A 557 -36.98 12.19 -21.94
N LEU A 558 -37.06 13.38 -22.54
CA LEU A 558 -37.47 14.64 -21.90
C LEU A 558 -38.87 15.07 -22.34
N SER A 559 -39.63 14.21 -23.03
CA SER A 559 -40.94 14.57 -23.58
C SER A 559 -41.95 15.00 -22.51
N SER A 560 -41.86 14.42 -21.29
CA SER A 560 -42.68 14.77 -20.14
C SER A 560 -42.19 15.99 -19.36
N CYS A 561 -40.96 16.47 -19.60
CA CYS A 561 -40.34 17.57 -18.88
C CYS A 561 -40.77 18.93 -19.48
N ILE A 562 -42.08 19.20 -19.52
CA ILE A 562 -42.66 20.33 -20.24
C ILE A 562 -42.21 21.71 -19.74
N SER A 563 -41.62 21.79 -18.55
CA SER A 563 -41.09 23.04 -17.97
C SER A 563 -39.62 23.29 -18.31
N VAL A 564 -38.91 22.33 -18.90
CA VAL A 564 -37.54 22.53 -19.41
C VAL A 564 -37.62 23.33 -20.72
N THR A 565 -37.17 24.58 -20.68
CA THR A 565 -37.13 25.47 -21.85
C THR A 565 -35.75 25.57 -22.49
N LYS A 566 -34.71 25.07 -21.83
CA LYS A 566 -33.33 25.16 -22.30
C LYS A 566 -32.56 23.88 -22.00
N ILE A 567 -31.81 23.40 -22.98
CA ILE A 567 -30.74 22.43 -22.75
C ILE A 567 -29.44 23.22 -22.58
N GLU A 568 -28.85 23.19 -21.39
CA GLU A 568 -27.66 23.98 -21.08
C GLU A 568 -26.42 23.54 -21.86
N LYS A 569 -25.39 24.39 -21.81
CA LYS A 569 -24.13 24.16 -22.51
C LYS A 569 -23.53 22.81 -22.11
N ARG A 570 -23.06 22.06 -23.11
CA ARG A 570 -22.40 20.75 -22.94
C ARG A 570 -23.20 19.72 -22.13
N ALA A 571 -24.50 19.90 -21.95
CA ALA A 571 -25.30 19.06 -21.06
C ALA A 571 -25.12 17.56 -21.34
N PHE A 572 -25.03 17.17 -22.61
CA PHE A 572 -24.83 15.79 -23.07
C PHE A 572 -23.62 15.67 -24.03
N GLU A 573 -22.58 16.51 -23.86
CA GLU A 573 -21.33 16.41 -24.64
C GLU A 573 -20.71 15.02 -24.47
N ASP A 574 -20.16 14.44 -25.54
CA ASP A 574 -19.50 13.13 -25.57
C ASP A 574 -20.32 11.96 -24.99
N CYS A 575 -21.66 12.04 -25.05
CA CYS A 575 -22.54 10.89 -24.82
C CYS A 575 -22.50 9.94 -26.03
N ILE A 576 -21.37 9.28 -26.25
CA ILE A 576 -21.11 8.52 -27.48
C ILE A 576 -22.10 7.38 -27.74
N GLY A 577 -22.68 6.78 -26.70
CA GLY A 577 -23.69 5.72 -26.81
C GLY A 577 -25.11 6.20 -27.07
N LEU A 578 -25.35 7.52 -27.02
CA LEU A 578 -26.70 8.09 -27.12
C LEU A 578 -27.24 7.93 -28.54
N ALA A 579 -28.25 7.09 -28.71
CA ALA A 579 -28.86 6.79 -30.00
C ALA A 579 -30.15 7.57 -30.26
N GLU A 580 -30.91 7.88 -29.21
CA GLU A 580 -32.23 8.51 -29.28
C GLU A 580 -32.40 9.58 -28.21
N ILE A 581 -32.96 10.73 -28.60
CA ILE A 581 -33.41 11.77 -27.68
C ILE A 581 -34.81 12.29 -28.05
N ASN A 582 -35.70 12.36 -27.06
CA ASN A 582 -36.98 13.05 -27.15
C ASN A 582 -36.89 14.38 -26.38
N PHE A 583 -37.19 15.49 -27.06
CA PHE A 583 -37.08 16.84 -26.51
C PHE A 583 -38.37 17.32 -25.83
N PRO A 584 -38.29 18.26 -24.87
CA PRO A 584 -39.46 18.86 -24.25
C PRO A 584 -40.17 19.81 -25.24
N VAL A 585 -41.51 19.84 -25.18
CA VAL A 585 -42.35 20.60 -26.14
C VAL A 585 -42.14 22.12 -26.09
N ASN A 586 -41.78 22.67 -24.93
CA ASN A 586 -41.58 24.11 -24.73
C ASN A 586 -40.11 24.54 -24.85
N LEU A 587 -39.26 23.71 -25.47
CA LEU A 587 -37.85 24.03 -25.66
C LEU A 587 -37.69 25.29 -26.53
N THR A 588 -36.94 26.27 -26.01
CA THR A 588 -36.60 27.53 -26.68
C THR A 588 -35.14 27.60 -27.13
N GLU A 589 -34.24 26.87 -26.47
CA GLU A 589 -32.80 26.93 -26.75
C GLU A 589 -32.12 25.57 -26.57
N ILE A 590 -31.27 25.19 -27.53
CA ILE A 590 -30.29 24.11 -27.39
C ILE A 590 -28.91 24.77 -27.28
N GLY A 591 -28.24 24.61 -26.14
CA GLY A 591 -27.02 25.32 -25.83
C GLY A 591 -25.78 24.90 -26.62
N GLU A 592 -24.71 25.66 -26.41
CA GLU A 592 -23.38 25.41 -26.98
C GLU A 592 -22.89 24.00 -26.63
N ARG A 593 -22.47 23.22 -27.63
CA ARG A 593 -21.93 21.85 -27.49
C ARG A 593 -22.86 20.86 -26.78
N SER A 594 -24.15 21.15 -26.61
CA SER A 594 -25.04 20.32 -25.76
C SER A 594 -25.08 18.84 -26.14
N PHE A 595 -24.86 18.49 -27.40
CA PHE A 595 -24.76 17.11 -27.91
C PHE A 595 -23.51 16.90 -28.79
N SER A 596 -22.48 17.75 -28.63
CA SER A 596 -21.22 17.60 -29.36
C SER A 596 -20.61 16.22 -29.08
N GLY A 597 -20.11 15.54 -30.11
CA GLY A 597 -19.47 14.23 -29.97
C GLY A 597 -20.42 13.05 -29.70
N CYS A 598 -21.75 13.24 -29.75
CA CYS A 598 -22.73 12.15 -29.66
C CYS A 598 -22.73 11.27 -30.91
N THR A 599 -21.69 10.47 -31.08
CA THR A 599 -21.43 9.69 -32.31
C THR A 599 -22.46 8.58 -32.55
N GLY A 600 -23.16 8.10 -31.52
CA GLY A 600 -24.25 7.14 -31.62
C GLY A 600 -25.59 7.73 -32.08
N LEU A 601 -25.75 9.05 -32.09
CA LEU A 601 -27.04 9.69 -32.29
C LEU A 601 -27.49 9.55 -33.75
N VAL A 602 -28.62 8.89 -34.00
CA VAL A 602 -29.07 8.55 -35.36
C VAL A 602 -30.11 9.53 -35.90
N LYS A 603 -31.03 9.98 -35.04
CA LYS A 603 -32.13 10.87 -35.40
C LYS A 603 -32.35 11.93 -34.33
N ILE A 604 -32.66 13.14 -34.77
CA ILE A 604 -33.17 14.24 -33.95
C ILE A 604 -34.58 14.56 -34.40
N ASN A 605 -35.54 14.49 -33.49
CA ASN A 605 -36.91 14.93 -33.75
C ASN A 605 -37.23 16.19 -32.91
N LEU A 606 -37.29 17.35 -33.57
CA LEU A 606 -37.67 18.62 -32.96
C LEU A 606 -39.05 19.09 -33.43
N SER A 607 -39.84 18.24 -34.10
CA SER A 607 -41.15 18.59 -34.66
C SER A 607 -42.19 18.98 -33.60
N SER A 608 -41.93 18.74 -32.31
CA SER A 608 -42.77 19.18 -31.20
C SER A 608 -42.30 20.49 -30.56
N CYS A 609 -41.12 21.00 -30.92
CA CYS A 609 -40.49 22.17 -30.32
C CYS A 609 -40.81 23.43 -31.13
N THR A 610 -42.09 23.83 -31.19
CA THR A 610 -42.54 24.99 -31.99
C THR A 610 -42.01 26.33 -31.49
N SER A 611 -41.58 26.38 -30.23
CA SER A 611 -41.03 27.56 -29.55
C SER A 611 -39.50 27.66 -29.63
N LEU A 612 -38.82 26.71 -30.30
CA LEU A 612 -37.36 26.69 -30.43
C LEU A 612 -36.89 27.92 -31.20
N LYS A 613 -35.97 28.69 -30.62
CA LYS A 613 -35.39 29.93 -31.19
C LYS A 613 -33.95 29.73 -31.63
N GLU A 614 -33.17 28.95 -30.90
CA GLU A 614 -31.74 28.84 -31.10
C GLU A 614 -31.24 27.40 -31.00
N ILE A 615 -30.40 27.02 -31.97
CA ILE A 615 -29.50 25.86 -31.90
C ILE A 615 -28.08 26.41 -31.80
N GLY A 616 -27.45 26.29 -30.63
CA GLY A 616 -26.21 26.98 -30.29
C GLY A 616 -24.96 26.47 -31.02
N GLU A 617 -23.84 27.16 -30.80
CA GLU A 617 -22.56 26.81 -31.42
C GLU A 617 -22.13 25.38 -31.06
N TRP A 618 -21.67 24.61 -32.05
CA TRP A 618 -21.26 23.21 -31.89
C TRP A 618 -22.32 22.25 -31.33
N ALA A 619 -23.60 22.65 -31.24
CA ALA A 619 -24.64 21.90 -30.53
C ALA A 619 -24.68 20.40 -30.85
N PHE A 620 -24.54 20.02 -32.12
CA PHE A 620 -24.51 18.63 -32.62
C PHE A 620 -23.22 18.32 -33.39
N SER A 621 -22.14 19.08 -33.17
CA SER A 621 -20.88 18.88 -33.88
C SER A 621 -20.32 17.48 -33.64
N GLY A 622 -19.85 16.81 -34.68
CA GLY A 622 -19.29 15.47 -34.59
C GLY A 622 -20.29 14.34 -34.35
N CYS A 623 -21.61 14.58 -34.46
CA CYS A 623 -22.63 13.53 -34.44
C CYS A 623 -22.58 12.69 -35.73
N THR A 624 -21.55 11.86 -35.87
CA THR A 624 -21.22 11.21 -37.14
C THR A 624 -22.27 10.24 -37.69
N SER A 625 -23.08 9.63 -36.82
CA SER A 625 -24.18 8.72 -37.22
C SER A 625 -25.52 9.42 -37.49
N LEU A 626 -25.59 10.74 -37.27
CA LEU A 626 -26.84 11.50 -37.37
C LEU A 626 -27.31 11.54 -38.81
N ALA A 627 -28.36 10.78 -39.13
CA ALA A 627 -28.88 10.61 -40.48
C ALA A 627 -30.06 11.53 -40.80
N ASN A 628 -30.83 11.92 -39.78
CA ASN A 628 -32.05 12.69 -39.94
C ASN A 628 -32.22 13.73 -38.81
N VAL A 629 -32.58 14.95 -39.21
CA VAL A 629 -32.94 16.05 -38.32
C VAL A 629 -34.30 16.59 -38.78
N ASP A 630 -35.33 16.40 -37.97
CA ASP A 630 -36.68 16.90 -38.24
C ASP A 630 -36.90 18.24 -37.55
N LEU A 631 -37.01 19.30 -38.36
CA LEU A 631 -37.24 20.69 -37.95
C LEU A 631 -38.55 21.24 -38.52
N PHE A 632 -39.44 20.40 -39.06
CA PHE A 632 -40.58 20.83 -39.87
C PHE A 632 -41.55 21.78 -39.13
N ALA A 633 -41.64 21.68 -37.80
CA ALA A 633 -42.51 22.53 -36.98
C ALA A 633 -41.77 23.66 -36.25
N CYS A 634 -40.46 23.81 -36.43
CA CYS A 634 -39.64 24.81 -35.75
C CYS A 634 -39.76 26.18 -36.43
N THR A 635 -40.98 26.73 -36.52
CA THR A 635 -41.27 27.99 -37.21
C THR A 635 -40.64 29.20 -36.53
N SER A 636 -40.40 29.11 -35.21
CA SER A 636 -39.81 30.18 -34.38
C SER A 636 -38.28 30.20 -34.37
N LEU A 637 -37.62 29.25 -35.02
CA LEU A 637 -36.16 29.11 -35.03
C LEU A 637 -35.55 30.31 -35.75
N THR A 638 -34.71 31.10 -35.08
CA THR A 638 -34.05 32.30 -35.63
C THR A 638 -32.58 32.06 -35.98
N GLU A 639 -31.92 31.15 -35.26
CA GLU A 639 -30.48 30.94 -35.38
C GLU A 639 -30.08 29.46 -35.33
N ILE A 640 -29.21 29.08 -36.27
CA ILE A 640 -28.36 27.89 -36.20
C ILE A 640 -26.91 28.36 -36.06
N GLY A 641 -26.29 28.11 -34.91
CA GLY A 641 -24.99 28.65 -34.53
C GLY A 641 -23.80 28.10 -35.30
N LYS A 642 -22.62 28.66 -35.03
CA LYS A 642 -21.36 28.25 -35.68
C LYS A 642 -21.03 26.78 -35.39
N TRP A 643 -20.58 26.04 -36.39
CA TRP A 643 -20.29 24.59 -36.30
C TRP A 643 -21.44 23.71 -35.77
N ALA A 644 -22.69 24.20 -35.71
CA ALA A 644 -23.80 23.51 -35.02
C ALA A 644 -23.98 22.04 -35.43
N PHE A 645 -23.85 21.72 -36.71
CA PHE A 645 -23.93 20.37 -37.28
C PHE A 645 -22.63 19.99 -38.01
N SER A 646 -21.49 20.61 -37.65
CA SER A 646 -20.21 20.33 -38.29
C SER A 646 -19.81 18.87 -38.10
N GLY A 647 -19.46 18.15 -39.16
CA GLY A 647 -19.00 16.76 -39.10
C GLY A 647 -20.11 15.74 -38.87
N CYS A 648 -21.39 16.10 -39.04
CA CYS A 648 -22.52 15.17 -39.06
C CYS A 648 -22.51 14.35 -40.36
N LYS A 649 -21.55 13.44 -40.48
CA LYS A 649 -21.25 12.71 -41.71
C LYS A 649 -22.43 11.90 -42.22
N GLY A 650 -23.27 11.34 -41.35
CA GLY A 650 -24.45 10.54 -41.72
C GLY A 650 -25.60 11.34 -42.33
N LEU A 651 -25.59 12.67 -42.21
CA LEU A 651 -26.75 13.49 -42.56
C LEU A 651 -26.95 13.51 -44.08
N THR A 652 -28.09 13.01 -44.55
CA THR A 652 -28.39 12.85 -45.99
C THR A 652 -29.22 14.00 -46.56
N LYS A 653 -30.11 14.57 -45.74
CA LYS A 653 -30.97 15.69 -46.08
C LYS A 653 -31.13 16.62 -44.89
N ILE A 654 -31.20 17.92 -45.16
CA ILE A 654 -31.68 18.90 -44.20
C ILE A 654 -32.76 19.78 -44.84
N ASP A 655 -33.94 19.82 -44.23
CA ASP A 655 -35.05 20.64 -44.68
C ASP A 655 -35.32 21.77 -43.68
N LEU A 656 -34.92 22.98 -44.05
CA LEU A 656 -35.13 24.19 -43.27
C LEU A 656 -36.26 25.06 -43.86
N SER A 657 -36.98 24.59 -44.89
CA SER A 657 -37.97 25.40 -45.62
C SER A 657 -39.12 25.89 -44.75
N ALA A 658 -39.49 25.11 -43.72
CA ALA A 658 -40.55 25.43 -42.76
C ALA A 658 -40.07 26.33 -41.60
N CYS A 659 -38.76 26.56 -41.44
CA CYS A 659 -38.21 27.44 -40.42
C CYS A 659 -38.37 28.92 -40.83
N THR A 660 -39.60 29.43 -40.84
CA THR A 660 -39.96 30.74 -41.42
C THR A 660 -39.36 31.95 -40.69
N SER A 661 -38.87 31.77 -39.47
CA SER A 661 -38.17 32.83 -38.71
C SER A 661 -36.64 32.74 -38.80
N LEU A 662 -36.08 31.75 -39.51
CA LEU A 662 -34.63 31.50 -39.51
C LEU A 662 -33.90 32.59 -40.28
N THR A 663 -33.11 33.40 -39.58
CA THR A 663 -32.35 34.52 -40.16
C THR A 663 -30.88 34.19 -40.36
N GLU A 664 -30.33 33.28 -39.56
CA GLU A 664 -28.90 33.02 -39.50
C GLU A 664 -28.56 31.52 -39.51
N ILE A 665 -27.63 31.16 -40.41
CA ILE A 665 -26.85 29.91 -40.35
C ILE A 665 -25.39 30.31 -40.13
N GLY A 666 -24.78 29.89 -39.02
CA GLY A 666 -23.45 30.30 -38.59
C GLY A 666 -22.30 29.73 -39.43
N GLU A 667 -21.10 30.29 -39.21
CA GLU A 667 -19.86 29.85 -39.84
C GLU A 667 -19.65 28.34 -39.62
N TRP A 668 -19.29 27.60 -40.68
CA TRP A 668 -19.10 26.14 -40.63
C TRP A 668 -20.32 25.32 -40.16
N GLY A 669 -21.52 25.89 -40.11
CA GLY A 669 -22.73 25.27 -39.51
C GLY A 669 -23.00 23.83 -39.93
N PHE A 670 -22.87 23.48 -41.21
CA PHE A 670 -23.05 22.13 -41.77
C PHE A 670 -21.77 21.60 -42.43
N SER A 671 -20.61 22.12 -42.07
CA SER A 671 -19.36 21.72 -42.72
C SER A 671 -19.02 20.26 -42.47
N GLY A 672 -18.51 19.54 -43.47
CA GLY A 672 -18.09 18.15 -43.34
C GLY A 672 -19.25 17.15 -43.21
N CYS A 673 -20.48 17.57 -43.51
CA CYS A 673 -21.63 16.67 -43.69
C CYS A 673 -21.53 15.99 -45.06
N THR A 674 -20.63 15.01 -45.19
CA THR A 674 -20.20 14.46 -46.48
C THR A 674 -21.27 13.70 -47.24
N HIS A 675 -22.33 13.19 -46.57
CA HIS A 675 -23.42 12.46 -47.22
C HIS A 675 -24.64 13.33 -47.55
N LEU A 676 -24.61 14.64 -47.29
CA LEU A 676 -25.71 15.51 -47.68
C LEU A 676 -25.90 15.43 -49.20
N SER A 677 -27.14 15.19 -49.61
CA SER A 677 -27.56 15.18 -51.02
C SER A 677 -28.63 16.21 -51.34
N GLU A 678 -29.37 16.69 -50.32
CA GLU A 678 -30.44 17.67 -50.49
C GLU A 678 -30.48 18.66 -49.31
N ILE A 679 -30.59 19.95 -49.64
CA ILE A 679 -30.70 21.06 -48.67
C ILE A 679 -31.84 21.99 -49.11
N SER A 680 -32.84 22.17 -48.27
CA SER A 680 -33.91 23.17 -48.49
C SER A 680 -33.74 24.35 -47.56
N LEU A 681 -33.73 25.58 -48.09
CA LEU A 681 -33.51 26.81 -47.32
C LEU A 681 -34.79 27.66 -47.21
N PRO A 682 -35.04 28.38 -46.09
CA PRO A 682 -36.18 29.27 -45.95
C PRO A 682 -35.93 30.66 -46.53
N ALA A 683 -37.02 31.36 -46.88
CA ALA A 683 -36.95 32.68 -47.50
C ALA A 683 -36.44 33.79 -46.55
N SER A 684 -36.52 33.53 -45.24
CA SER A 684 -36.22 34.47 -44.14
C SER A 684 -34.72 34.77 -43.95
N LEU A 685 -33.82 33.93 -44.49
CA LEU A 685 -32.39 34.07 -44.27
C LEU A 685 -31.85 35.46 -44.63
N THR A 686 -31.07 36.03 -43.72
CA THR A 686 -30.31 37.28 -43.87
C THR A 686 -28.81 37.05 -43.86
N PHE A 687 -28.36 35.94 -43.26
CA PHE A 687 -26.94 35.59 -43.15
C PHE A 687 -26.73 34.08 -43.31
N ILE A 688 -25.72 33.74 -44.12
CA ILE A 688 -25.14 32.39 -44.20
C ILE A 688 -23.64 32.58 -43.98
N GLY A 689 -23.14 32.08 -42.86
CA GLY A 689 -21.77 32.28 -42.41
C GLY A 689 -20.75 31.66 -43.36
N PRO A 690 -19.50 32.16 -43.37
CA PRO A 690 -18.45 31.60 -44.22
C PRO A 690 -18.32 30.09 -44.05
N LYS A 691 -18.16 29.36 -45.15
CA LYS A 691 -17.91 27.91 -45.13
C LYS A 691 -19.01 27.09 -44.43
N ALA A 692 -20.22 27.65 -44.26
CA ALA A 692 -21.36 26.98 -43.63
C ALA A 692 -21.64 25.61 -44.26
N PHE A 693 -21.43 25.48 -45.56
CA PHE A 693 -21.65 24.26 -46.34
C PHE A 693 -20.34 23.73 -46.96
N LYS A 694 -19.19 23.89 -46.29
CA LYS A 694 -17.91 23.40 -46.81
C LYS A 694 -17.76 21.88 -46.61
N TYR A 695 -17.05 21.20 -47.51
CA TYR A 695 -16.79 19.75 -47.43
C TYR A 695 -18.07 18.89 -47.38
N ILE A 696 -19.14 19.32 -48.05
CA ILE A 696 -20.33 18.51 -48.34
C ILE A 696 -20.17 17.83 -49.72
N SER A 697 -21.10 16.94 -50.10
CA SER A 697 -21.04 16.30 -51.42
C SER A 697 -21.11 17.33 -52.56
N PRO A 698 -20.29 17.20 -53.63
CA PRO A 698 -20.38 18.06 -54.81
C PRO A 698 -21.73 17.99 -55.53
N SER A 699 -22.48 16.90 -55.32
CA SER A 699 -23.77 16.65 -55.99
C SER A 699 -24.99 17.13 -55.18
N VAL A 700 -24.79 17.98 -54.16
CA VAL A 700 -25.89 18.46 -53.31
C VAL A 700 -26.87 19.30 -54.11
N LYS A 701 -28.15 18.94 -54.02
CA LYS A 701 -29.26 19.74 -54.56
C LYS A 701 -29.70 20.78 -53.52
N PHE A 702 -29.55 22.06 -53.86
CA PHE A 702 -30.10 23.16 -53.07
C PHE A 702 -31.48 23.57 -53.60
N ASN A 703 -32.51 23.49 -52.74
CA ASN A 703 -33.82 24.07 -52.99
C ASN A 703 -33.83 25.50 -52.41
N ILE A 704 -33.63 26.49 -53.28
CA ILE A 704 -33.45 27.90 -52.92
C ILE A 704 -34.77 28.67 -53.13
N PRO A 705 -35.27 29.43 -52.13
CA PRO A 705 -36.60 30.03 -52.20
C PRO A 705 -36.64 31.37 -52.95
N ASN A 706 -35.53 32.11 -53.04
CA ASN A 706 -35.45 33.40 -53.73
C ASN A 706 -34.00 33.82 -54.07
N LYS A 707 -33.84 34.85 -54.91
CA LYS A 707 -32.52 35.38 -55.34
C LYS A 707 -31.66 35.95 -54.21
N LYS A 708 -32.26 36.44 -53.11
CA LYS A 708 -31.52 36.98 -51.95
C LYS A 708 -30.75 35.85 -51.27
N VAL A 709 -31.42 34.73 -51.00
CA VAL A 709 -30.81 33.54 -50.39
C VAL A 709 -29.75 32.94 -51.32
N GLU A 710 -29.99 32.92 -52.63
CA GLU A 710 -28.98 32.47 -53.60
C GLU A 710 -27.67 33.28 -53.52
N LYS A 711 -27.76 34.61 -53.36
CA LYS A 711 -26.59 35.49 -53.21
C LYS A 711 -25.84 35.23 -51.89
N LEU A 712 -26.57 35.03 -50.79
CA LEU A 712 -25.97 34.68 -49.49
C LEU A 712 -25.20 33.36 -49.57
N LEU A 713 -25.80 32.35 -50.22
CA LEU A 713 -25.17 31.04 -50.38
C LEU A 713 -23.86 31.15 -51.16
N LYS A 714 -23.86 31.85 -52.31
CA LYS A 714 -22.64 32.07 -53.11
C LYS A 714 -21.54 32.82 -52.33
N GLY A 715 -21.91 33.75 -51.46
CA GLY A 715 -20.98 34.50 -50.62
C GLY A 715 -20.39 33.67 -49.46
N SER A 716 -21.13 32.68 -48.96
CA SER A 716 -20.68 31.74 -47.94
C SER A 716 -19.66 30.72 -48.49
N THR A 717 -19.81 30.33 -49.76
CA THR A 717 -19.08 29.22 -50.40
C THR A 717 -17.79 29.63 -51.10
N ASN A 718 -17.01 30.62 -50.63
CA ASN A 718 -15.76 31.03 -51.30
C ASN A 718 -14.82 29.82 -51.62
N ALA A 719 -14.91 29.35 -52.87
CA ALA A 719 -14.17 28.33 -53.61
C ALA A 719 -14.20 26.87 -53.08
N SER A 720 -15.04 26.03 -53.68
CA SER A 720 -14.61 25.08 -54.73
C SER A 720 -15.77 24.76 -55.66
#